data_AF-A0A1Y1X956-F1
#
_entry.id   AF-A0A1Y1X956-F1
#
_cell.length_a   1.000
_cell.length_b   1.000
_cell.length_c   1.000
_cell.angle_alpha   90.00
_cell.angle_beta   90.00
_cell.angle_gamma   90.00
#
_symmetry.space_group_name_H-M   'P 1'
#
loop_
_entity.id
_entity.type
_entity.pdbx_description
1 polymer ?
#
loop_
_entity_poly.entity_id
_entity_poly.type
_entity_poly.pdbx_seq_one_letter_code
_entity_poly.pdbx_strand_id
1 'polypeptide(L)'
;MGYISKENFEKIYIKIRQDSIENNSSVLIFVSPSADSLCAAKVLLTLLKIDNITHQIIPISGWSDLSKANQTKIETNEELRTVIMINCGGLVDLTEFLSLSEILTVYIIDSHRPYNLSNIYSTNQIVIVDDGDIEEDMADIQKAFEELEYDTDSSSSDEETDEEEEEEEEEEIINVEDDENVDTTNLRDNENNNNDNNRKSRKRAIDESIDEYQSRRLKRLRKHQQKQENRRLISDYYSTGSYYGMSASEMLYILATQLARSDINILWLAIIGLTDQYLNGKIGHEKYLIQAQGYREDVLKFSTSVINKKNSTLGINDSENTLSLDESLNTDDIFSFNTLNSGSVNNGPVIAAHTSSSDEILRVEDDYRLMLWRHWSLFEAMYHSSYVATKLGIWRQEGKRKLNELLLKMGFPLNQCQENYTEMDIELKKILPEKLEDMAPMFGLNEMSYPSFVKQHGYKCTLSASDTVYSLNALLNRGWDFAQRIATQEIIPTPFLPQTSSRVTERETMDRGGMVGQPFGNIMDIVDPDAIYHSSITNNSISMNGQSTDDDDDDKDEDWMEGFYMAYDALDNIDLMLYGIKSAIHLQRAIVHTGLTILEHNPSMLLKNFRFVVIGADSVRNGLSNGTSGLGLEDGYGLFGKSVMHLEQLATFLGSAWKEHGNRRSKNSKALVTAAQNDSRDTYLVVGIIPSGLGAVSHTQRNTFGLAFQNTAQRTNARVKHDSFDASVIEVKKEDLKSFIEHLQSSVIFNDNDYI
;
A
#
# COMPACT_ATOMS: atom_id res chain seq x y z
N MET A 1 6.89 -24.69 -11.13
CA MET A 1 5.96 -23.84 -10.36
C MET A 1 6.53 -22.44 -10.38
N GLY A 2 5.72 -21.46 -10.76
CA GLY A 2 6.10 -20.05 -10.92
C GLY A 2 6.13 -19.27 -9.60
N TYR A 3 6.48 -19.91 -8.48
CA TYR A 3 6.66 -19.23 -7.19
C TYR A 3 7.75 -19.90 -6.35
N ILE A 4 8.28 -19.15 -5.37
CA ILE A 4 9.27 -19.61 -4.40
C ILE A 4 8.82 -19.19 -3.01
N SER A 5 8.81 -20.14 -2.09
CA SER A 5 8.40 -19.92 -0.71
C SER A 5 9.45 -19.20 0.12
N LYS A 6 8.95 -18.59 1.20
CA LYS A 6 9.72 -17.81 2.18
C LYS A 6 10.97 -18.51 2.69
N GLU A 7 10.98 -19.83 2.83
CA GLU A 7 12.15 -20.59 3.31
C GLU A 7 13.32 -20.63 2.30
N ASN A 8 13.06 -20.30 1.03
CA ASN A 8 13.95 -20.58 -0.09
C ASN A 8 14.34 -19.33 -0.90
N PHE A 9 14.10 -18.12 -0.38
CA PHE A 9 14.44 -16.88 -1.10
C PHE A 9 15.93 -16.82 -1.48
N GLU A 10 16.84 -17.36 -0.66
CA GLU A 10 18.27 -17.44 -0.99
C GLU A 10 18.57 -18.05 -2.37
N LYS A 11 17.77 -19.03 -2.82
CA LYS A 11 17.95 -19.71 -4.11
C LYS A 11 17.74 -18.75 -5.28
N ILE A 12 16.84 -17.78 -5.14
CA ILE A 12 16.59 -16.73 -6.13
C ILE A 12 17.87 -15.93 -6.33
N TYR A 13 18.42 -15.42 -5.23
CA TYR A 13 19.58 -14.55 -5.28
C TYR A 13 20.83 -15.29 -5.80
N ILE A 14 21.00 -16.56 -5.42
CA ILE A 14 22.07 -17.41 -5.95
C ILE A 14 21.94 -17.58 -7.48
N LYS A 15 20.72 -17.84 -7.98
CA LYS A 15 20.47 -17.96 -9.42
C LYS A 15 20.75 -16.64 -10.15
N ILE A 16 20.22 -15.51 -9.66
CA ILE A 16 20.47 -14.18 -10.24
C ILE A 16 21.97 -13.89 -10.31
N ARG A 17 22.70 -14.18 -9.23
CA ARG A 17 24.14 -14.00 -9.18
C ARG A 17 24.88 -14.88 -10.19
N GLN A 18 24.48 -16.16 -10.31
CA GLN A 18 25.07 -17.08 -11.28
C GLN A 18 24.83 -16.58 -12.71
N ASP A 19 23.59 -16.25 -13.06
CA ASP A 19 23.20 -15.77 -14.39
C ASP A 19 23.95 -14.49 -14.76
N SER A 20 24.12 -13.58 -13.80
CA SER A 20 24.82 -12.30 -14.00
C SER A 20 26.33 -12.46 -14.16
N ILE A 21 26.99 -13.31 -13.35
CA ILE A 21 28.45 -13.48 -13.38
C ILE A 21 28.89 -14.32 -14.58
N GLU A 22 28.17 -15.40 -14.89
CA GLU A 22 28.55 -16.30 -15.99
C GLU A 22 28.35 -15.65 -17.36
N ASN A 23 27.32 -14.83 -17.51
CA ASN A 23 26.93 -14.26 -18.80
C ASN A 23 27.22 -12.76 -18.92
N ASN A 24 27.77 -12.13 -17.87
CA ASN A 24 27.96 -10.67 -17.79
C ASN A 24 26.68 -9.88 -18.10
N SER A 25 25.53 -10.45 -17.72
CA SER A 25 24.20 -9.84 -17.93
C SER A 25 23.91 -8.84 -16.83
N SER A 26 23.34 -7.69 -17.21
CA SER A 26 22.80 -6.73 -16.25
C SER A 26 21.44 -7.17 -15.73
N VAL A 27 21.15 -6.90 -14.46
CA VAL A 27 19.83 -7.10 -13.85
C VAL A 27 18.97 -5.86 -14.06
N LEU A 28 17.77 -6.02 -14.63
CA LEU A 28 16.81 -4.95 -14.79
C LEU A 28 15.80 -4.96 -13.64
N ILE A 29 15.57 -3.81 -12.99
CA ILE A 29 14.72 -3.71 -11.80
C ILE A 29 13.65 -2.65 -12.04
N PHE A 30 12.39 -3.08 -12.02
CA PHE A 30 11.21 -2.23 -12.09
C PHE A 30 10.64 -1.99 -10.70
N VAL A 31 10.40 -0.73 -10.35
CA VAL A 31 10.05 -0.35 -8.97
C VAL A 31 8.88 0.63 -8.97
N SER A 32 7.81 0.29 -8.24
CA SER A 32 6.69 1.22 -8.04
C SER A 32 7.07 2.40 -7.12
N PRO A 33 6.49 3.61 -7.28
CA PRO A 33 6.79 4.77 -6.45
C PRO A 33 6.07 4.70 -5.09
N SER A 34 6.62 3.94 -4.15
CA SER A 34 6.17 3.91 -2.75
C SER A 34 7.34 3.84 -1.77
N ALA A 35 7.15 4.25 -0.52
CA ALA A 35 8.20 4.15 0.50
C ALA A 35 8.65 2.70 0.73
N ASP A 36 7.73 1.73 0.77
CA ASP A 36 8.05 0.30 0.83
C ASP A 36 8.92 -0.14 -0.36
N SER A 37 8.54 0.24 -1.58
CA SER A 37 9.28 -0.10 -2.79
C SER A 37 10.68 0.52 -2.84
N LEU A 38 10.84 1.77 -2.40
CA LEU A 38 12.16 2.42 -2.29
C LEU A 38 13.05 1.66 -1.31
N CYS A 39 12.51 1.30 -0.14
CA CYS A 39 13.24 0.54 0.87
C CYS A 39 13.61 -0.85 0.36
N ALA A 40 12.67 -1.56 -0.27
CA ALA A 40 12.89 -2.84 -0.93
C ALA A 40 14.01 -2.74 -1.97
N ALA A 41 13.91 -1.78 -2.90
CA ALA A 41 14.94 -1.54 -3.90
C ALA A 41 16.30 -1.24 -3.26
N LYS A 42 16.36 -0.42 -2.21
CA LYS A 42 17.60 -0.10 -1.50
C LYS A 42 18.26 -1.34 -0.89
N VAL A 43 17.49 -2.24 -0.29
CA VAL A 43 17.99 -3.52 0.22
C VAL A 43 18.58 -4.35 -0.91
N LEU A 44 17.82 -4.59 -1.99
CA LEU A 44 18.26 -5.40 -3.12
C LEU A 44 19.51 -4.83 -3.79
N LEU A 45 19.52 -3.52 -4.07
CA LEU A 45 20.67 -2.84 -4.69
C LEU A 45 21.91 -2.93 -3.79
N THR A 46 21.76 -2.87 -2.47
CA THR A 46 22.88 -3.05 -1.53
C THR A 46 23.47 -4.45 -1.66
N LEU A 47 22.65 -5.49 -1.73
CA LEU A 47 23.10 -6.87 -1.94
C LEU A 47 23.83 -7.03 -3.28
N LEU A 48 23.23 -6.54 -4.37
CA LEU A 48 23.80 -6.62 -5.72
C LEU A 48 25.14 -5.87 -5.81
N LYS A 49 25.25 -4.69 -5.18
CA LYS A 49 26.50 -3.91 -5.11
C LYS A 49 27.60 -4.65 -4.35
N ILE A 50 27.27 -5.33 -3.25
CA ILE A 50 28.25 -6.13 -2.49
C ILE A 50 28.87 -7.23 -3.37
N ASP A 51 28.08 -7.85 -4.25
CA ASP A 51 28.57 -8.88 -5.17
C ASP A 51 29.06 -8.35 -6.53
N ASN A 52 29.14 -7.02 -6.70
CA ASN A 52 29.53 -6.34 -7.95
C ASN A 52 28.68 -6.72 -9.18
N ILE A 53 27.39 -6.96 -8.97
CA ILE A 53 26.44 -7.27 -10.05
C ILE A 53 25.97 -5.96 -10.69
N THR A 54 26.14 -5.83 -12.01
CA THR A 54 25.63 -4.69 -12.76
C THR A 54 24.11 -4.70 -12.81
N HIS A 55 23.48 -3.57 -12.52
CA HIS A 55 22.04 -3.46 -12.42
C HIS A 55 21.55 -2.09 -12.90
N GLN A 56 20.31 -2.04 -13.37
CA GLN A 56 19.61 -0.82 -13.73
C GLN A 56 18.27 -0.77 -13.01
N ILE A 57 18.00 0.34 -12.32
CA ILE A 57 16.70 0.63 -11.69
C ILE A 57 15.89 1.55 -12.58
N ILE A 58 14.62 1.19 -12.82
CA ILE A 58 13.66 1.96 -13.60
C ILE A 58 12.39 2.12 -12.74
N PRO A 59 12.06 3.35 -12.31
CA PRO A 59 10.80 3.61 -11.64
C PRO A 59 9.64 3.48 -12.64
N ILE A 60 8.53 2.91 -12.18
CA ILE A 60 7.33 2.69 -13.00
C ILE A 60 6.13 3.10 -12.17
N SER A 61 5.34 4.08 -12.63
CA SER A 61 4.16 4.55 -11.89
C SER A 61 2.90 3.74 -12.22
N GLY A 62 2.83 3.16 -13.41
CA GLY A 62 1.66 2.42 -13.90
C GLY A 62 1.94 1.49 -15.08
N TRP A 63 0.87 0.90 -15.60
CA TRP A 63 0.92 -0.09 -16.69
C TRP A 63 1.41 0.51 -18.01
N SER A 64 1.10 1.79 -18.28
CA SER A 64 1.59 2.48 -19.49
C SER A 64 3.12 2.64 -19.47
N ASP A 65 3.69 3.04 -18.32
CA ASP A 65 5.14 3.09 -18.13
C ASP A 65 5.79 1.72 -18.27
N LEU A 66 5.14 0.67 -17.75
CA LEU A 66 5.63 -0.71 -17.90
C LEU A 66 5.61 -1.15 -19.37
N SER A 67 4.59 -0.77 -20.13
CA SER A 67 4.52 -1.05 -21.56
C SER A 67 5.64 -0.33 -22.33
N LYS A 68 5.88 0.95 -22.03
CA LYS A 68 7.02 1.73 -22.57
C LYS A 68 8.36 1.06 -22.22
N ALA A 69 8.52 0.60 -20.98
CA ALA A 69 9.73 -0.08 -20.52
C ALA A 69 9.93 -1.46 -21.18
N ASN A 70 8.86 -2.22 -21.41
CA ASN A 70 8.91 -3.49 -22.12
C ASN A 70 9.48 -3.31 -23.54
N GLN A 71 8.93 -2.35 -24.28
CA GLN A 71 9.36 -2.05 -25.66
C GLN A 71 10.81 -1.54 -25.73
N THR A 72 11.23 -0.71 -24.77
CA THR A 72 12.53 -0.01 -24.84
C THR A 72 13.68 -0.73 -24.14
N LYS A 73 13.39 -1.67 -23.23
CA LYS A 73 14.42 -2.33 -22.39
C LYS A 73 14.40 -3.85 -22.48
N ILE A 74 13.23 -4.46 -22.65
CA ILE A 74 13.11 -5.92 -22.71
C ILE A 74 13.22 -6.38 -24.16
N GLU A 75 12.33 -5.90 -25.04
CA GLU A 75 12.27 -6.29 -26.45
C GLU A 75 13.58 -6.00 -27.20
N THR A 76 14.26 -4.92 -26.84
CA THR A 76 15.53 -4.54 -27.46
C THR A 76 16.73 -5.36 -26.99
N ASN A 77 16.59 -6.13 -25.91
CA ASN A 77 17.71 -6.81 -25.26
C ASN A 77 17.48 -8.33 -25.16
N GLU A 78 17.83 -9.03 -26.24
CA GLU A 78 17.73 -10.49 -26.32
C GLU A 78 18.63 -11.23 -25.33
N GLU A 79 19.71 -10.59 -24.84
CA GLU A 79 20.64 -11.17 -23.86
C GLU A 79 20.17 -11.01 -22.41
N LEU A 80 19.07 -10.30 -22.17
CA LEU A 80 18.54 -10.05 -20.84
C LEU A 80 18.05 -11.36 -20.19
N ARG A 81 18.64 -11.71 -19.04
CA ARG A 81 18.31 -12.94 -18.30
C ARG A 81 17.46 -12.71 -17.05
N THR A 82 17.51 -11.52 -16.47
CA THR A 82 16.88 -11.25 -15.18
C THR A 82 16.17 -9.91 -15.18
N VAL A 83 14.86 -9.96 -14.93
CA VAL A 83 14.02 -8.81 -14.58
C VAL A 83 13.47 -9.03 -13.17
N ILE A 84 13.46 -7.97 -12.35
CA ILE A 84 12.89 -7.98 -11.01
C ILE A 84 11.84 -6.88 -10.92
N MET A 85 10.64 -7.21 -10.47
CA MET A 85 9.52 -6.28 -10.31
C MET A 85 9.21 -6.12 -8.82
N ILE A 86 9.18 -4.89 -8.32
CA ILE A 86 8.94 -4.57 -6.90
C ILE A 86 7.63 -3.78 -6.75
N ASN A 87 6.67 -4.38 -6.05
CA ASN A 87 5.28 -3.92 -5.87
C ASN A 87 4.56 -3.61 -7.20
N CYS A 88 4.86 -4.38 -8.24
CA CYS A 88 4.16 -4.33 -9.51
C CYS A 88 4.17 -5.69 -10.22
N GLY A 89 3.20 -5.88 -11.11
CA GLY A 89 3.12 -7.06 -11.99
C GLY A 89 2.31 -8.25 -11.43
N GLY A 90 1.92 -8.26 -10.16
CA GLY A 90 1.22 -9.41 -9.57
C GLY A 90 -0.22 -9.61 -10.07
N LEU A 91 -0.92 -8.55 -10.47
CA LEU A 91 -2.37 -8.56 -10.74
C LEU A 91 -2.76 -8.96 -12.18
N VAL A 92 -1.84 -8.86 -13.13
CA VAL A 92 -2.10 -9.06 -14.57
C VAL A 92 -1.27 -10.23 -15.07
N ASP A 93 -1.76 -10.94 -16.09
CA ASP A 93 -0.99 -11.97 -16.76
C ASP A 93 0.23 -11.34 -17.47
N LEU A 94 1.42 -11.58 -16.92
CA LEU A 94 2.65 -11.02 -17.46
C LEU A 94 3.16 -11.80 -18.68
N THR A 95 2.68 -13.03 -18.91
CA THR A 95 3.07 -13.80 -20.10
C THR A 95 2.50 -13.18 -21.37
N GLU A 96 1.28 -12.65 -21.30
CA GLU A 96 0.65 -11.92 -22.39
C GLU A 96 1.14 -10.47 -22.49
N PHE A 97 1.52 -9.87 -21.35
CA PHE A 97 1.91 -8.46 -21.30
C PHE A 97 3.36 -8.21 -21.72
N LEU A 98 4.30 -9.07 -21.33
CA LEU A 98 5.74 -8.90 -21.59
C LEU A 98 6.21 -9.78 -22.74
N SER A 99 7.14 -9.26 -23.54
CA SER A 99 7.81 -10.05 -24.58
C SER A 99 8.96 -10.86 -23.97
N LEU A 100 8.65 -12.04 -23.47
CA LEU A 100 9.62 -12.91 -22.77
C LEU A 100 10.46 -13.73 -23.76
N SER A 101 11.78 -13.56 -23.73
CA SER A 101 12.72 -14.46 -24.42
C SER A 101 12.86 -15.78 -23.65
N GLU A 102 13.25 -16.88 -24.30
CA GLU A 102 13.36 -18.21 -23.66
C GLU A 102 14.33 -18.25 -22.46
N ILE A 103 15.30 -17.34 -22.41
CA ILE A 103 16.33 -17.28 -21.36
C ILE A 103 15.98 -16.31 -20.22
N LEU A 104 14.96 -15.48 -20.40
CA LEU A 104 14.58 -14.45 -19.44
C LEU A 104 13.78 -15.08 -18.29
N THR A 105 14.16 -14.75 -17.06
CA THR A 105 13.38 -15.00 -15.84
C THR A 105 12.93 -13.65 -15.25
N VAL A 106 11.64 -13.55 -14.90
CA VAL A 106 11.02 -12.39 -14.26
C VAL A 106 10.67 -12.76 -12.82
N TYR A 107 11.22 -12.02 -11.85
CA TYR A 107 10.93 -12.19 -10.42
C TYR A 107 9.96 -11.13 -9.95
N ILE A 108 8.84 -11.53 -9.34
CA ILE A 108 7.81 -10.62 -8.81
C ILE A 108 7.91 -10.60 -7.28
N ILE A 109 8.22 -9.43 -6.72
CA ILE A 109 8.21 -9.14 -5.28
C ILE A 109 7.08 -8.13 -5.06
N ASP A 110 5.86 -8.63 -4.90
CA ASP A 110 4.67 -7.77 -4.89
C ASP A 110 3.80 -8.03 -3.66
N SER A 111 3.35 -6.96 -3.03
CA SER A 111 2.41 -7.01 -1.91
C SER A 111 0.95 -7.00 -2.35
N HIS A 112 0.64 -6.65 -3.61
CA HIS A 112 -0.74 -6.62 -4.10
C HIS A 112 -1.32 -8.04 -4.25
N ARG A 113 -2.60 -8.18 -3.94
CA ARG A 113 -3.38 -9.43 -4.05
C ARG A 113 -4.79 -9.13 -4.56
N PRO A 114 -5.49 -10.10 -5.18
CA PRO A 114 -5.05 -11.46 -5.51
C PRO A 114 -4.05 -11.50 -6.67
N TYR A 115 -3.18 -12.51 -6.68
CA TYR A 115 -2.24 -12.73 -7.79
C TYR A 115 -2.98 -13.26 -9.02
N ASN A 116 -2.43 -13.00 -10.21
CA ASN A 116 -2.89 -13.67 -11.42
C ASN A 116 -2.43 -15.15 -11.41
N LEU A 117 -3.37 -16.08 -11.55
CA LEU A 117 -3.12 -17.52 -11.50
C LEU A 117 -2.20 -18.01 -12.63
N SER A 118 -2.24 -17.40 -13.82
CA SER A 118 -1.36 -17.75 -14.94
C SER A 118 0.12 -17.49 -14.58
N ASN A 119 0.39 -16.41 -13.83
CA ASN A 119 1.74 -16.10 -13.37
C ASN A 119 2.29 -17.15 -12.38
N ILE A 120 1.42 -17.83 -11.64
CA ILE A 120 1.80 -18.83 -10.63
C ILE A 120 1.96 -20.21 -11.28
N TYR A 121 1.01 -20.61 -12.12
CA TYR A 121 0.86 -22.02 -12.53
C TYR A 121 1.21 -22.29 -13.99
N SER A 122 1.05 -21.34 -14.92
CA SER A 122 1.21 -21.60 -16.36
C SER A 122 2.65 -21.54 -16.86
N THR A 123 3.52 -20.72 -16.26
CA THR A 123 4.93 -20.60 -16.69
C THR A 123 5.93 -20.73 -15.54
N ASN A 124 7.14 -21.17 -15.87
CA ASN A 124 8.29 -21.18 -14.95
C ASN A 124 9.22 -19.98 -15.15
N GLN A 125 8.98 -19.14 -16.17
CA GLN A 125 9.79 -17.94 -16.42
C GLN A 125 9.40 -16.79 -15.50
N ILE A 126 8.14 -16.76 -15.06
CA ILE A 126 7.65 -15.85 -14.03
C ILE A 126 7.77 -16.56 -12.68
N VAL A 127 8.39 -15.89 -11.72
CA VAL A 127 8.65 -16.44 -10.39
C VAL A 127 8.20 -15.43 -9.34
N ILE A 128 7.08 -15.73 -8.69
CA ILE A 128 6.55 -14.96 -7.57
C ILE A 128 7.32 -15.29 -6.28
N VAL A 129 7.76 -14.26 -5.58
CA VAL A 129 8.35 -14.37 -4.25
C VAL A 129 7.20 -14.39 -3.25
N ASP A 130 6.90 -15.58 -2.73
CA ASP A 130 5.72 -15.83 -1.91
C ASP A 130 6.01 -15.68 -0.42
N ASP A 131 5.14 -14.94 0.28
CA ASP A 131 5.21 -14.70 1.71
C ASP A 131 4.57 -15.81 2.56
N GLY A 132 3.96 -16.81 1.91
CA GLY A 132 3.29 -17.97 2.50
C GLY A 132 1.84 -18.14 2.03
N ASP A 133 1.24 -17.10 1.46
CA ASP A 133 -0.16 -17.08 1.03
C ASP A 133 -0.48 -18.20 0.03
N ILE A 134 0.42 -18.50 -0.91
CA ILE A 134 0.16 -19.49 -1.96
C ILE A 134 0.17 -20.91 -1.37
N GLU A 135 1.16 -21.24 -0.54
CA GLU A 135 1.30 -22.59 0.04
C GLU A 135 0.20 -22.90 1.05
N GLU A 136 -0.22 -21.92 1.84
CA GLU A 136 -1.19 -22.11 2.92
C GLU A 136 -2.65 -22.11 2.42
N ASP A 137 -3.00 -21.18 1.52
CA ASP A 137 -4.41 -20.88 1.21
C ASP A 137 -4.87 -21.31 -0.19
N MET A 138 -3.96 -21.63 -1.14
CA MET A 138 -4.31 -21.78 -2.56
C MET A 138 -4.31 -23.23 -3.10
N ALA A 139 -4.24 -24.25 -2.24
CA ALA A 139 -4.19 -25.66 -2.68
C ALA A 139 -5.42 -26.09 -3.50
N ASP A 140 -6.62 -25.68 -3.09
CA ASP A 140 -7.86 -26.00 -3.83
C ASP A 140 -7.95 -25.22 -5.15
N ILE A 141 -7.46 -23.98 -5.17
CA ILE A 141 -7.40 -23.13 -6.36
C ILE A 141 -6.44 -23.70 -7.39
N GLN A 142 -5.26 -24.14 -6.94
CA GLN A 142 -4.28 -24.81 -7.79
C GLN A 142 -4.90 -26.02 -8.49
N LYS A 143 -5.56 -26.91 -7.73
CA LYS A 143 -6.18 -28.10 -8.29
C LYS A 143 -7.27 -27.75 -9.32
N ALA A 144 -8.10 -26.76 -9.01
CA ALA A 144 -9.14 -26.29 -9.91
C ALA A 144 -8.57 -25.69 -11.21
N PHE A 145 -7.46 -24.95 -11.12
CA PHE A 145 -6.78 -24.35 -12.26
C PHE A 145 -6.13 -25.41 -13.16
N GLU A 146 -5.36 -26.32 -12.57
CA GLU A 146 -4.71 -27.43 -13.30
C GLU A 146 -5.76 -28.26 -14.07
N GLU A 147 -6.87 -28.64 -13.42
CA GLU A 147 -7.92 -29.44 -14.06
C GLU A 147 -8.56 -28.72 -15.27
N LEU A 148 -8.71 -27.39 -15.21
CA LEU A 148 -9.27 -26.61 -16.31
C LEU A 148 -8.28 -26.40 -17.47
N GLU A 149 -7.00 -26.22 -17.18
CA GLU A 149 -5.96 -26.05 -18.20
C GLU A 149 -5.75 -27.36 -19.00
N TYR A 150 -5.60 -28.50 -18.31
CA TYR A 150 -5.40 -29.80 -18.95
C TYR A 150 -6.62 -30.30 -19.75
N ASP A 151 -7.85 -29.97 -19.33
CA ASP A 151 -9.05 -30.36 -20.07
C ASP A 151 -9.19 -29.60 -21.40
N THR A 152 -8.71 -28.35 -21.48
CA THR A 152 -8.86 -27.51 -22.68
C THR A 152 -8.02 -28.02 -23.86
N ASP A 153 -6.86 -28.62 -23.59
CA ASP A 153 -6.00 -29.23 -24.60
C ASP A 153 -6.53 -30.58 -25.15
N SER A 154 -7.51 -31.20 -24.48
CA SER A 154 -8.02 -32.53 -24.85
C SER A 154 -9.47 -32.54 -25.37
N SER A 155 -10.27 -31.47 -25.28
CA SER A 155 -11.72 -31.55 -25.61
C SER A 155 -12.39 -30.34 -26.26
N SER A 156 -11.68 -29.27 -26.65
CA SER A 156 -12.35 -28.06 -27.17
C SER A 156 -13.01 -28.21 -28.55
N SER A 157 -12.80 -29.33 -29.26
CA SER A 157 -13.49 -29.64 -30.53
C SER A 157 -14.65 -30.62 -30.40
N ASP A 158 -14.87 -31.21 -29.22
CA ASP A 158 -15.81 -32.34 -29.05
C ASP A 158 -17.08 -31.99 -28.26
N GLU A 159 -17.15 -30.82 -27.60
CA GLU A 159 -18.29 -30.49 -26.71
C GLU A 159 -19.60 -30.16 -27.45
N GLU A 160 -19.56 -29.58 -28.67
CA GLU A 160 -20.78 -29.33 -29.47
C GLU A 160 -21.23 -30.56 -30.28
N THR A 161 -20.30 -31.44 -30.66
CA THR A 161 -20.59 -32.70 -31.36
C THR A 161 -21.16 -33.77 -30.43
N ASP A 162 -20.76 -33.77 -29.15
CA ASP A 162 -21.21 -34.75 -28.16
C ASP A 162 -22.71 -34.62 -27.81
N GLU A 163 -23.33 -33.42 -27.89
CA GLU A 163 -24.76 -33.24 -27.59
C GLU A 163 -25.66 -33.80 -28.70
N GLU A 164 -25.29 -33.63 -29.98
CA GLU A 164 -26.05 -34.19 -31.12
C GLU A 164 -25.93 -35.72 -31.18
N GLU A 165 -24.73 -36.27 -30.94
CA GLU A 165 -24.53 -37.73 -30.85
C GLU A 165 -25.27 -38.37 -29.66
N GLU A 166 -25.46 -37.63 -28.55
CA GLU A 166 -26.23 -38.09 -27.39
C GLU A 166 -27.73 -38.21 -27.66
N GLU A 167 -28.32 -37.27 -28.41
CA GLU A 167 -29.72 -37.36 -28.84
C GLU A 167 -29.92 -38.56 -29.78
N GLU A 168 -28.96 -38.81 -30.69
CA GLU A 168 -28.99 -39.98 -31.59
C GLU A 168 -28.84 -41.32 -30.85
N GLU A 169 -27.88 -41.45 -29.91
CA GLU A 169 -27.73 -42.67 -29.09
C GLU A 169 -28.94 -42.91 -28.17
N GLU A 170 -29.54 -41.86 -27.59
CA GLU A 170 -30.74 -41.98 -26.74
C GLU A 170 -31.96 -42.39 -27.59
N GLU A 171 -32.11 -41.85 -28.80
CA GLU A 171 -33.14 -42.29 -29.76
C GLU A 171 -32.93 -43.74 -30.23
N GLU A 172 -31.71 -44.18 -30.51
CA GLU A 172 -31.43 -45.58 -30.88
C GLU A 172 -31.80 -46.56 -29.76
N ILE A 173 -31.51 -46.24 -28.50
CA ILE A 173 -31.86 -47.09 -27.35
C ILE A 173 -33.38 -47.16 -27.16
N ILE A 174 -34.09 -46.03 -27.29
CA ILE A 174 -35.55 -45.96 -27.19
C ILE A 174 -36.21 -46.77 -28.33
N ASN A 175 -35.69 -46.68 -29.54
CA ASN A 175 -36.19 -47.44 -30.69
C ASN A 175 -36.03 -48.96 -30.50
N VAL A 176 -34.94 -49.41 -29.87
CA VAL A 176 -34.71 -50.84 -29.55
C VAL A 176 -35.64 -51.35 -28.44
N GLU A 177 -35.98 -50.52 -27.45
CA GLU A 177 -36.99 -50.87 -26.43
C GLU A 177 -38.42 -50.96 -27.00
N ASP A 178 -38.76 -50.09 -27.96
CA ASP A 178 -40.07 -50.10 -28.61
C ASP A 178 -40.26 -51.32 -29.54
N ASP A 179 -39.22 -51.72 -30.28
CA ASP A 179 -39.26 -52.90 -31.17
C ASP A 179 -39.43 -54.23 -30.39
N GLU A 180 -38.95 -54.33 -29.15
CA GLU A 180 -39.20 -55.52 -28.29
C GLU A 180 -40.60 -55.54 -27.66
N ASN A 181 -41.29 -54.39 -27.56
CA ASN A 181 -42.65 -54.29 -27.01
C ASN A 181 -43.77 -54.54 -28.05
N VAL A 182 -43.45 -54.68 -29.34
CA VAL A 182 -44.45 -54.82 -30.42
C VAL A 182 -45.00 -56.25 -30.59
N ASP A 183 -44.43 -57.29 -29.97
CA ASP A 183 -44.85 -58.68 -30.22
C ASP A 183 -45.55 -59.37 -29.05
N THR A 184 -46.69 -58.84 -28.57
CA THR A 184 -47.59 -59.60 -27.67
C THR A 184 -49.09 -59.35 -27.88
N THR A 185 -49.60 -59.35 -29.11
CA THR A 185 -51.08 -59.45 -29.29
C THR A 185 -51.63 -60.54 -30.18
N ASN A 186 -50.85 -61.27 -30.98
CA ASN A 186 -51.39 -62.47 -31.65
C ASN A 186 -50.30 -63.45 -32.05
N LEU A 187 -50.20 -64.58 -31.35
CA LEU A 187 -50.22 -65.94 -31.92
C LEU A 187 -50.03 -66.99 -30.79
N ARG A 188 -51.05 -67.83 -30.65
CA ARG A 188 -51.08 -69.00 -29.77
C ARG A 188 -50.22 -70.13 -30.33
N ASP A 189 -49.63 -70.87 -29.39
CA ASP A 189 -49.25 -72.28 -29.44
C ASP A 189 -48.19 -72.72 -30.47
N ASN A 190 -46.92 -72.81 -30.04
CA ASN A 190 -46.11 -74.00 -30.28
C ASN A 190 -44.86 -74.08 -29.39
N GLU A 191 -44.66 -75.27 -28.81
CA GLU A 191 -43.56 -75.64 -27.92
C GLU A 191 -42.18 -75.55 -28.61
N ASN A 192 -41.24 -74.83 -28.01
CA ASN A 192 -39.79 -75.05 -28.18
C ASN A 192 -38.99 -74.38 -27.04
N ASN A 193 -38.51 -75.19 -26.09
CA ASN A 193 -37.73 -74.79 -24.90
C ASN A 193 -36.32 -74.22 -25.19
N ASN A 194 -35.93 -74.02 -26.45
CA ASN A 194 -34.63 -73.47 -26.84
C ASN A 194 -34.63 -71.97 -27.17
N ASN A 195 -35.80 -71.31 -27.27
CA ASN A 195 -35.89 -69.88 -27.59
C ASN A 195 -35.87 -68.94 -26.37
N ASP A 196 -36.20 -69.43 -25.17
CA ASP A 196 -36.20 -68.63 -23.94
C ASP A 196 -34.80 -68.23 -23.47
N ASN A 197 -33.80 -69.07 -23.74
CA ASN A 197 -32.40 -68.76 -23.41
C ASN A 197 -31.85 -67.65 -24.32
N ASN A 198 -32.27 -67.60 -25.59
CA ASN A 198 -31.85 -66.56 -26.53
C ASN A 198 -32.52 -65.20 -26.23
N ARG A 199 -33.81 -65.18 -25.85
CA ARG A 199 -34.50 -63.95 -25.40
C ARG A 199 -33.88 -63.39 -24.11
N LYS A 200 -33.59 -64.24 -23.12
CA LYS A 200 -32.91 -63.81 -21.88
C LYS A 200 -31.49 -63.31 -22.12
N SER A 201 -30.77 -63.87 -23.10
CA SER A 201 -29.43 -63.41 -23.46
C SER A 201 -29.46 -62.05 -24.18
N ARG A 202 -30.44 -61.79 -25.05
CA ARG A 202 -30.61 -60.49 -25.72
C ARG A 202 -31.03 -59.40 -24.76
N LYS A 203 -32.00 -59.68 -23.87
CA LYS A 203 -32.42 -58.73 -22.84
C LYS A 203 -31.27 -58.32 -21.91
N ARG A 204 -30.41 -59.25 -21.51
CA ARG A 204 -29.20 -58.93 -20.71
C ARG A 204 -28.21 -58.05 -21.46
N ALA A 205 -28.02 -58.27 -22.76
CA ALA A 205 -27.11 -57.45 -23.56
C ALA A 205 -27.66 -56.01 -23.73
N ILE A 206 -28.98 -55.86 -23.84
CA ILE A 206 -29.64 -54.53 -23.89
C ILE A 206 -29.52 -53.84 -22.52
N ASP A 207 -29.86 -54.53 -21.42
CA ASP A 207 -29.72 -54.00 -20.06
C ASP A 207 -28.25 -53.59 -19.77
N GLU A 208 -27.26 -54.38 -20.21
CA GLU A 208 -25.82 -54.04 -20.10
C GLU A 208 -25.45 -52.79 -20.93
N SER A 209 -26.00 -52.63 -22.15
CA SER A 209 -25.76 -51.45 -22.98
C SER A 209 -26.39 -50.16 -22.41
N ILE A 210 -27.57 -50.28 -21.78
CA ILE A 210 -28.24 -49.18 -21.08
C ILE A 210 -27.46 -48.78 -19.84
N ASP A 211 -27.01 -49.74 -19.03
CA ASP A 211 -26.18 -49.48 -17.84
C ASP A 211 -24.84 -48.81 -18.23
N GLU A 212 -24.24 -49.22 -19.34
CA GLU A 212 -23.01 -48.62 -19.87
C GLU A 212 -23.23 -47.19 -20.38
N TYR A 213 -24.31 -46.93 -21.13
CA TYR A 213 -24.72 -45.58 -21.54
C TYR A 213 -25.00 -44.68 -20.33
N GLN A 214 -25.81 -45.14 -19.38
CA GLN A 214 -26.11 -44.38 -18.15
C GLN A 214 -24.85 -44.08 -17.35
N SER A 215 -23.91 -45.03 -17.26
CA SER A 215 -22.62 -44.85 -16.58
C SER A 215 -21.74 -43.81 -17.28
N ARG A 216 -21.68 -43.81 -18.62
CA ARG A 216 -20.97 -42.80 -19.42
C ARG A 216 -21.58 -41.41 -19.23
N ARG A 217 -22.91 -41.29 -19.33
CA ARG A 217 -23.66 -40.05 -19.10
C ARG A 217 -23.46 -39.49 -17.69
N LEU A 218 -23.57 -40.32 -16.65
CA LEU A 218 -23.31 -39.93 -15.26
C LEU A 218 -21.87 -39.44 -15.05
N LYS A 219 -20.89 -40.05 -15.72
CA LYS A 219 -19.48 -39.62 -15.65
C LYS A 219 -19.28 -38.26 -16.33
N ARG A 220 -19.89 -38.04 -17.50
CA ARG A 220 -19.89 -36.73 -18.21
C ARG A 220 -20.56 -35.64 -17.37
N LEU A 221 -21.76 -35.89 -16.84
CA LEU A 221 -22.46 -34.96 -15.95
C LEU A 221 -21.65 -34.60 -14.70
N ARG A 222 -21.00 -35.57 -14.06
CA ARG A 222 -20.10 -35.31 -12.93
C ARG A 222 -18.90 -34.47 -13.33
N LYS A 223 -18.29 -34.73 -14.50
CA LYS A 223 -17.19 -33.93 -15.03
C LYS A 223 -17.64 -32.49 -15.31
N HIS A 224 -18.79 -32.30 -15.93
CA HIS A 224 -19.36 -30.96 -16.15
C HIS A 224 -19.64 -30.24 -14.82
N GLN A 225 -20.23 -30.92 -13.83
CA GLN A 225 -20.46 -30.34 -12.50
C GLN A 225 -19.14 -29.93 -11.84
N GLN A 226 -18.11 -30.77 -11.89
CA GLN A 226 -16.78 -30.47 -11.38
C GLN A 226 -16.15 -29.26 -12.10
N LYS A 227 -16.24 -29.21 -13.44
CA LYS A 227 -15.77 -28.08 -14.26
C LYS A 227 -16.45 -26.78 -13.86
N GLN A 228 -17.76 -26.81 -13.60
CA GLN A 228 -18.53 -25.65 -13.14
C GLN A 228 -18.13 -25.22 -11.73
N GLU A 229 -17.88 -26.16 -10.82
CA GLU A 229 -17.39 -25.89 -9.47
C GLU A 229 -15.99 -25.27 -9.50
N ASN A 230 -15.08 -25.83 -10.30
CA ASN A 230 -13.73 -25.30 -10.48
C ASN A 230 -13.75 -23.87 -11.06
N ARG A 231 -14.58 -23.62 -12.09
CA ARG A 231 -14.77 -22.27 -12.65
C ARG A 231 -15.32 -21.29 -11.62
N ARG A 232 -16.26 -21.75 -10.77
CA ARG A 232 -16.81 -20.94 -9.70
C ARG A 232 -15.74 -20.61 -8.66
N LEU A 233 -14.92 -21.57 -8.26
CA LEU A 233 -13.86 -21.38 -7.27
C LEU A 233 -12.82 -20.34 -7.74
N ILE A 234 -12.42 -20.40 -9.02
CA ILE A 234 -11.54 -19.38 -9.63
C ILE A 234 -12.23 -18.02 -9.72
N SER A 235 -13.51 -17.99 -10.09
CA SER A 235 -14.29 -16.74 -10.10
C SER A 235 -14.40 -16.13 -8.70
N ASP A 236 -14.60 -16.97 -7.68
CA ASP A 236 -14.73 -16.54 -6.29
C ASP A 236 -13.41 -15.92 -5.79
N TYR A 237 -12.26 -16.51 -6.15
CA TYR A 237 -10.91 -15.99 -5.88
C TYR A 237 -10.72 -14.55 -6.39
N TYR A 238 -11.00 -14.28 -7.68
CA TYR A 238 -10.85 -12.93 -8.23
C TYR A 238 -11.95 -11.97 -7.76
N SER A 239 -13.13 -12.48 -7.38
CA SER A 239 -14.24 -11.64 -6.91
C SER A 239 -14.10 -11.17 -5.47
N THR A 240 -13.16 -11.72 -4.68
CA THR A 240 -13.04 -11.39 -3.27
C THR A 240 -12.52 -9.96 -3.02
N GLY A 241 -12.03 -9.28 -4.06
CA GLY A 241 -11.52 -7.91 -3.99
C GLY A 241 -10.04 -7.82 -3.65
N SER A 242 -9.46 -6.66 -3.93
CA SER A 242 -8.03 -6.39 -3.76
C SER A 242 -7.64 -6.22 -2.30
N TYR A 243 -6.48 -6.76 -1.92
CA TYR A 243 -5.89 -6.62 -0.60
C TYR A 243 -4.36 -6.63 -0.68
N TYR A 244 -3.70 -6.50 0.46
CA TYR A 244 -2.24 -6.48 0.55
C TYR A 244 -1.72 -7.61 1.44
N GLY A 245 -0.65 -8.27 0.98
CA GLY A 245 0.19 -9.21 1.72
C GLY A 245 1.37 -8.51 2.41
N MET A 246 2.43 -9.28 2.68
CA MET A 246 3.66 -8.80 3.31
C MET A 246 4.34 -7.68 2.51
N SER A 247 4.98 -6.75 3.21
CA SER A 247 5.76 -5.65 2.64
C SER A 247 6.90 -6.17 1.75
N ALA A 248 7.15 -5.52 0.61
CA ALA A 248 8.24 -5.91 -0.28
C ALA A 248 9.62 -5.78 0.40
N SER A 249 9.80 -4.77 1.25
CA SER A 249 11.01 -4.59 2.04
C SER A 249 11.23 -5.70 3.06
N GLU A 250 10.15 -6.26 3.63
CA GLU A 250 10.20 -7.36 4.58
C GLU A 250 10.61 -8.67 3.89
N MET A 251 10.03 -8.97 2.72
CA MET A 251 10.43 -10.11 1.90
C MET A 251 11.94 -10.07 1.56
N LEU A 252 12.46 -8.89 1.20
CA LEU A 252 13.88 -8.70 0.93
C LEU A 252 14.76 -8.70 2.18
N TYR A 253 14.23 -8.30 3.34
CA TYR A 253 14.93 -8.46 4.62
C TYR A 253 15.07 -9.93 5.02
N ILE A 254 14.03 -10.74 4.79
CA ILE A 254 14.09 -12.20 4.98
C ILE A 254 15.17 -12.79 4.07
N LEU A 255 15.20 -12.40 2.79
CA LEU A 255 16.26 -12.79 1.85
C LEU A 255 17.65 -12.40 2.39
N ALA A 256 17.85 -11.14 2.81
CA ALA A 256 19.13 -10.68 3.35
C ALA A 256 19.55 -11.46 4.60
N THR A 257 18.59 -11.85 5.44
CA THR A 257 18.81 -12.65 6.63
C THR A 257 19.23 -14.08 6.29
N GLN A 258 18.59 -14.72 5.29
CA GLN A 258 18.98 -16.04 4.80
C GLN A 258 20.40 -16.05 4.21
N LEU A 259 20.78 -14.97 3.51
CA LEU A 259 22.14 -14.79 3.01
C LEU A 259 23.17 -14.46 4.10
N ALA A 260 22.76 -14.38 5.37
CA ALA A 260 23.58 -13.95 6.52
C ALA A 260 24.24 -12.58 6.30
N ARG A 261 23.54 -11.67 5.60
CA ARG A 261 24.00 -10.32 5.24
C ARG A 261 23.06 -9.24 5.80
N SER A 262 22.22 -9.58 6.78
CA SER A 262 21.37 -8.60 7.46
C SER A 262 22.20 -7.68 8.36
N ASP A 263 21.85 -6.39 8.33
CA ASP A 263 22.46 -5.34 9.15
C ASP A 263 21.38 -4.39 9.65
N ILE A 264 21.72 -3.54 10.63
CA ILE A 264 20.79 -2.59 11.26
C ILE A 264 20.16 -1.63 10.24
N ASN A 265 20.88 -1.29 9.18
CA ASN A 265 20.38 -0.43 8.11
C ASN A 265 19.35 -1.16 7.23
N ILE A 266 19.56 -2.44 6.94
CA ILE A 266 18.59 -3.25 6.19
C ILE A 266 17.33 -3.47 7.04
N LEU A 267 17.50 -3.74 8.34
CA LEU A 267 16.39 -3.82 9.28
C LEU A 267 15.60 -2.50 9.35
N TRP A 268 16.28 -1.35 9.38
CA TRP A 268 15.62 -0.05 9.35
C TRP A 268 14.77 0.15 8.08
N LEU A 269 15.27 -0.25 6.91
CA LEU A 269 14.51 -0.20 5.66
C LEU A 269 13.28 -1.12 5.71
N ALA A 270 13.40 -2.30 6.32
CA ALA A 270 12.27 -3.23 6.50
C ALA A 270 11.19 -2.65 7.43
N ILE A 271 11.60 -1.99 8.51
CA ILE A 271 10.72 -1.29 9.45
C ILE A 271 9.96 -0.15 8.74
N ILE A 272 10.62 0.61 7.87
CA ILE A 272 9.98 1.70 7.12
C ILE A 272 8.88 1.14 6.21
N GLY A 273 9.13 0.06 5.46
CA GLY A 273 8.10 -0.52 4.57
C GLY A 273 6.89 -1.07 5.33
N LEU A 274 7.11 -1.77 6.46
CA LEU A 274 6.02 -2.19 7.34
C LEU A 274 5.21 -0.99 7.85
N THR A 275 5.89 0.09 8.23
CA THR A 275 5.25 1.31 8.71
C THR A 275 4.45 2.00 7.60
N ASP A 276 4.95 2.00 6.36
CA ASP A 276 4.23 2.53 5.19
C ASP A 276 2.92 1.77 4.93
N GLN A 277 2.94 0.44 4.98
CA GLN A 277 1.73 -0.37 4.84
C GLN A 277 0.71 -0.07 5.96
N TYR A 278 1.16 0.12 7.20
CA TYR A 278 0.29 0.41 8.33
C TYR A 278 -0.32 1.83 8.26
N LEU A 279 0.50 2.85 7.96
CA LEU A 279 0.04 4.24 7.90
C LEU A 279 -0.94 4.49 6.74
N ASN A 280 -0.75 3.82 5.61
CA ASN A 280 -1.65 3.90 4.46
C ASN A 280 -2.85 2.95 4.56
N GLY A 281 -3.00 2.21 5.67
CA GLY A 281 -4.14 1.32 5.91
C GLY A 281 -4.18 0.07 5.02
N LYS A 282 -3.05 -0.30 4.40
CA LYS A 282 -2.92 -1.52 3.58
C LYS A 282 -3.02 -2.78 4.44
N ILE A 283 -2.47 -2.74 5.66
CA ILE A 283 -2.55 -3.81 6.66
C ILE A 283 -3.33 -3.37 7.90
N GLY A 284 -3.95 -4.35 8.58
CA GLY A 284 -4.66 -4.12 9.84
C GLY A 284 -3.71 -3.98 11.03
N HIS A 285 -4.22 -3.41 12.13
CA HIS A 285 -3.41 -3.18 13.34
C HIS A 285 -2.84 -4.48 13.93
N GLU A 286 -3.63 -5.56 13.96
CA GLU A 286 -3.20 -6.86 14.47
C GLU A 286 -2.00 -7.43 13.70
N LYS A 287 -2.07 -7.42 12.36
CA LYS A 287 -0.96 -7.85 11.50
C LYS A 287 0.30 -7.03 11.76
N TYR A 288 0.16 -5.70 11.85
CA TYR A 288 1.27 -4.80 12.17
C TYR A 288 1.91 -5.13 13.51
N LEU A 289 1.12 -5.39 14.57
CA LEU A 289 1.64 -5.70 15.90
C LEU A 289 2.51 -6.97 15.89
N ILE A 290 2.06 -8.01 15.18
CA ILE A 290 2.79 -9.28 15.08
C ILE A 290 4.15 -9.06 14.41
N GLN A 291 4.17 -8.36 13.27
CA GLN A 291 5.41 -8.10 12.53
C GLN A 291 6.34 -7.14 13.28
N ALA A 292 5.79 -6.08 13.87
CA ALA A 292 6.56 -5.13 14.68
C ALA A 292 7.16 -5.80 15.93
N GLN A 293 6.50 -6.80 16.51
CA GLN A 293 7.08 -7.58 17.61
C GLN A 293 8.30 -8.39 17.14
N GLY A 294 8.24 -9.02 15.96
CA GLY A 294 9.40 -9.69 15.36
C GLY A 294 10.60 -8.77 15.19
N TYR A 295 10.38 -7.55 14.67
CA TYR A 295 11.45 -6.57 14.53
C TYR A 295 12.02 -6.07 15.86
N ARG A 296 11.23 -6.00 16.95
CA ARG A 296 11.75 -5.65 18.27
C ARG A 296 12.84 -6.61 18.72
N GLU A 297 12.61 -7.90 18.55
CA GLU A 297 13.58 -8.93 18.91
C GLU A 297 14.87 -8.77 18.09
N ASP A 298 14.75 -8.48 16.79
CA ASP A 298 15.90 -8.29 15.91
C ASP A 298 16.69 -7.03 16.27
N VAL A 299 16.04 -5.91 16.60
CA VAL A 299 16.72 -4.69 17.09
C VAL A 299 17.54 -4.99 18.34
N LEU A 300 17.01 -5.78 19.27
CA LEU A 300 17.72 -6.18 20.49
C LEU A 300 18.93 -7.08 20.19
N LYS A 301 18.80 -8.02 19.25
CA LYS A 301 19.91 -8.88 18.79
C LYS A 301 21.04 -8.07 18.19
N PHE A 302 20.74 -7.14 17.28
CA PHE A 302 21.75 -6.26 16.67
C PHE A 302 22.39 -5.31 17.69
N SER A 303 21.59 -4.71 18.59
CA SER A 303 22.09 -3.79 19.61
C SER A 303 23.07 -4.45 20.58
N THR A 304 22.75 -5.66 21.05
CA THR A 304 23.63 -6.46 21.94
C THR A 304 24.95 -6.80 21.23
N SER A 305 24.88 -7.16 19.95
CA SER A 305 26.06 -7.47 19.13
C SER A 305 27.00 -6.27 18.99
N VAL A 306 26.45 -5.06 18.85
CA VAL A 306 27.23 -3.81 18.77
C VAL A 306 27.93 -3.52 20.10
N ILE A 307 27.24 -3.67 21.23
CA ILE A 307 27.81 -3.45 22.57
C ILE A 307 28.99 -4.40 22.82
N ASN A 308 28.83 -5.69 22.50
CA ASN A 308 29.89 -6.69 22.67
C ASN A 308 31.12 -6.38 21.80
N LYS A 309 30.93 -5.89 20.57
CA LYS A 309 32.03 -5.43 19.69
C LYS A 309 32.75 -4.20 20.26
N LYS A 310 32.02 -3.25 20.85
CA LYS A 310 32.62 -2.07 21.51
C LYS A 310 33.41 -2.45 22.76
N ASN A 311 32.89 -3.36 23.59
CA ASN A 311 33.59 -3.80 24.82
C ASN A 311 34.89 -4.56 24.51
N SER A 312 34.88 -5.42 23.49
CA SER A 312 36.07 -6.15 23.02
C SER A 312 37.14 -5.25 22.40
N THR A 313 36.75 -4.17 21.70
CA THR A 313 37.69 -3.20 21.10
C THR A 313 38.28 -2.21 22.11
N LEU A 314 37.57 -1.94 23.21
CA LEU A 314 38.03 -1.08 24.32
C LEU A 314 38.99 -1.80 25.30
N GLY A 315 39.29 -3.09 25.09
CA GLY A 315 40.28 -3.80 25.90
C GLY A 315 39.91 -3.92 27.39
N ILE A 316 38.61 -3.88 27.71
CA ILE A 316 38.13 -4.18 29.07
C ILE A 316 38.21 -5.70 29.22
N ASN A 317 39.39 -6.17 29.64
CA ASN A 317 39.55 -7.54 30.12
C ASN A 317 38.84 -7.62 31.46
N ASP A 318 37.67 -8.27 31.51
CA ASP A 318 37.04 -8.71 32.74
C ASP A 318 37.88 -9.84 33.37
N SER A 319 39.00 -9.46 33.99
CA SER A 319 39.55 -10.25 35.10
C SER A 319 38.83 -9.81 36.37
N GLU A 320 38.01 -10.70 36.91
CA GLU A 320 37.21 -10.59 38.15
C GLU A 320 35.73 -10.18 37.98
N ASN A 321 34.94 -11.05 37.34
CA ASN A 321 33.62 -11.44 37.87
C ASN A 321 33.07 -12.67 37.11
N THR A 322 33.66 -13.84 37.36
CA THR A 322 32.97 -15.11 37.12
C THR A 322 31.99 -15.35 38.26
N LEU A 323 30.79 -14.77 38.16
CA LEU A 323 29.62 -15.30 38.87
C LEU A 323 28.85 -16.18 37.89
N SER A 324 28.59 -17.41 38.34
CA SER A 324 27.84 -18.46 37.66
C SER A 324 26.58 -17.94 36.98
N LEU A 325 26.42 -18.29 35.71
CA LEU A 325 25.16 -18.27 34.97
C LEU A 325 24.13 -19.09 35.75
N ASP A 326 23.25 -18.41 36.48
CA ASP A 326 22.01 -18.99 36.95
C ASP A 326 20.92 -18.65 35.93
N GLU A 327 20.25 -19.69 35.45
CA GLU A 327 19.39 -19.74 34.27
C GLU A 327 17.99 -19.19 34.59
N SER A 328 17.92 -18.02 35.24
CA SER A 328 16.67 -17.39 35.66
C SER A 328 16.73 -15.86 35.69
N LEU A 329 17.20 -15.25 34.60
CA LEU A 329 16.94 -13.83 34.37
C LEU A 329 15.57 -13.68 33.70
N ASN A 330 14.60 -13.19 34.47
CA ASN A 330 13.30 -12.78 33.95
C ASN A 330 13.49 -11.79 32.81
N THR A 331 12.72 -11.98 31.74
CA THR A 331 12.67 -11.13 30.55
C THR A 331 12.39 -9.66 30.86
N ASP A 332 11.81 -9.37 32.04
CA ASP A 332 11.42 -8.03 32.47
C ASP A 332 12.60 -7.13 32.87
N ASP A 333 13.77 -7.67 33.24
CA ASP A 333 14.91 -6.86 33.67
C ASP A 333 15.74 -6.29 32.50
N ILE A 334 15.61 -6.84 31.28
CA ILE A 334 16.23 -6.29 30.07
C ILE A 334 15.47 -5.06 29.55
N PHE A 335 14.16 -4.99 29.80
CA PHE A 335 13.33 -3.83 29.43
C PHE A 335 13.71 -2.55 30.19
N SER A 336 14.39 -2.66 31.33
CA SER A 336 14.83 -1.51 32.12
C SER A 336 16.14 -0.88 31.63
N PHE A 337 16.93 -1.56 30.78
CA PHE A 337 18.23 -1.02 30.34
C PHE A 337 18.14 -0.10 29.11
N ASN A 338 17.13 -0.27 28.26
CA ASN A 338 16.89 0.62 27.10
C ASN A 338 15.84 1.72 27.38
N THR A 339 15.13 1.64 28.51
CA THR A 339 14.06 2.57 28.91
C THR A 339 14.47 3.46 30.10
N LEU A 340 15.76 3.81 30.22
CA LEU A 340 16.21 4.83 31.18
C LEU A 340 16.45 6.15 30.48
N ASN A 341 15.35 6.78 30.07
CA ASN A 341 15.24 8.24 30.14
C ASN A 341 13.82 8.72 30.50
N SER A 342 13.15 8.01 31.41
CA SER A 342 12.02 8.55 32.19
C SER A 342 12.11 8.07 33.65
N GLY A 343 12.62 8.94 34.51
CA GLY A 343 12.39 8.99 35.96
C GLY A 343 12.51 7.72 36.81
N SER A 344 13.70 7.42 37.34
CA SER A 344 13.88 7.08 38.76
C SER A 344 15.37 7.12 39.15
N VAL A 345 15.63 7.60 40.37
CA VAL A 345 16.96 7.76 40.98
C VAL A 345 17.47 6.39 41.44
N ASN A 346 18.60 5.93 40.90
CA ASN A 346 19.66 5.20 41.62
C ASN A 346 20.88 4.97 40.71
N ASN A 347 22.04 5.42 41.18
CA ASN A 347 23.32 5.39 40.49
C ASN A 347 23.85 3.95 40.30
N GLY A 348 23.90 3.48 39.06
CA GLY A 348 24.86 2.48 38.55
C GLY A 348 25.64 3.11 37.39
N PRO A 349 26.87 2.66 37.06
CA PRO A 349 27.71 3.36 36.10
C PRO A 349 27.10 3.22 34.71
N VAL A 350 26.38 4.25 34.26
CA VAL A 350 26.12 4.48 32.85
C VAL A 350 27.49 4.66 32.23
N ILE A 351 28.00 3.64 31.54
CA ILE A 351 29.03 3.87 30.54
C ILE A 351 28.33 4.75 29.52
N ALA A 352 28.48 6.07 29.69
CA ALA A 352 28.31 7.04 28.62
C ALA A 352 29.37 6.66 27.59
N ALA A 353 29.09 5.61 26.82
CA ALA A 353 29.86 5.26 25.65
C ALA A 353 29.80 6.52 24.82
N HIS A 354 30.94 7.19 24.68
CA HIS A 354 31.09 8.37 23.85
C HIS A 354 30.42 8.07 22.50
N THR A 355 29.22 8.61 22.28
CA THR A 355 28.54 8.46 21.00
C THR A 355 29.39 9.21 20.00
N SER A 356 29.91 8.52 19.00
CA SER A 356 30.59 9.23 17.92
C SER A 356 29.55 10.08 17.19
N SER A 357 29.97 11.19 16.58
CA SER A 357 29.06 12.04 15.78
C SER A 357 28.41 11.30 14.60
N SER A 358 28.93 10.13 14.25
CA SER A 358 28.50 9.27 13.15
C SER A 358 27.76 8.00 13.59
N ASP A 359 27.63 7.72 14.88
CA ASP A 359 26.97 6.49 15.33
C ASP A 359 25.45 6.61 15.12
N GLU A 360 24.92 5.74 14.26
CA GLU A 360 23.49 5.54 14.08
C GLU A 360 22.98 4.52 15.10
N ILE A 361 22.00 4.90 15.91
CA ILE A 361 21.44 4.02 16.96
C ILE A 361 19.96 3.84 16.70
N LEU A 362 19.54 2.59 16.50
CA LEU A 362 18.14 2.21 16.39
C LEU A 362 17.61 1.83 17.78
N ARG A 363 16.45 2.39 18.15
CA ARG A 363 15.80 2.17 19.43
C ARG A 363 14.36 1.72 19.23
N VAL A 364 13.89 0.91 20.17
CA VAL A 364 12.47 0.56 20.29
C VAL A 364 11.80 1.63 21.14
N GLU A 365 10.77 2.27 20.59
CA GLU A 365 9.99 3.31 21.27
C GLU A 365 8.55 3.24 20.77
N ASP A 366 7.58 3.53 21.61
CA ASP A 366 6.20 3.64 21.15
C ASP A 366 5.98 4.99 20.48
N ASP A 367 5.27 4.99 19.36
CA ASP A 367 4.95 6.22 18.63
C ASP A 367 3.45 6.49 18.73
N TYR A 368 3.09 7.76 18.51
CA TYR A 368 1.69 8.17 18.61
C TYR A 368 1.03 8.18 17.24
N ARG A 369 -0.30 8.01 17.21
CA ARG A 369 -1.16 8.29 16.05
C ARG A 369 -1.31 9.80 15.81
N LEU A 370 -0.21 10.52 16.00
CA LEU A 370 -0.03 11.94 15.77
C LEU A 370 1.00 12.11 14.67
N MET A 371 0.57 12.62 13.52
CA MET A 371 1.42 12.80 12.36
C MET A 371 2.53 13.83 12.65
N LEU A 372 3.80 13.42 12.49
CA LEU A 372 4.98 14.29 12.60
C LEU A 372 5.07 15.07 13.91
N TRP A 373 4.54 14.55 15.01
CA TRP A 373 4.35 15.31 16.26
C TRP A 373 5.65 15.89 16.86
N ARG A 374 6.82 15.32 16.50
CA ARG A 374 8.16 15.84 16.87
C ARG A 374 8.56 17.11 16.10
N HIS A 375 7.88 17.41 14.99
CA HIS A 375 8.16 18.52 14.05
C HIS A 375 7.05 19.58 14.01
N TRP A 376 5.95 19.35 14.73
CA TRP A 376 4.84 20.29 14.90
C TRP A 376 4.83 20.85 16.32
N SER A 377 4.02 21.89 16.54
CA SER A 377 3.49 22.14 17.89
C SER A 377 2.54 21.00 18.30
N LEU A 378 2.44 20.70 19.59
CA LEU A 378 1.55 19.63 20.08
C LEU A 378 0.09 19.86 19.66
N PHE A 379 -0.35 21.12 19.69
CA PHE A 379 -1.69 21.50 19.26
C PHE A 379 -1.91 21.21 17.77
N GLU A 380 -0.98 21.63 16.90
CA GLU A 380 -1.13 21.41 15.47
C GLU A 380 -1.00 19.93 15.10
N ALA A 381 -0.12 19.18 15.76
CA ALA A 381 -0.03 17.73 15.59
C ALA A 381 -1.39 17.07 15.85
N MET A 382 -2.04 17.40 16.97
CA MET A 382 -3.39 16.88 17.29
C MET A 382 -4.46 17.38 16.31
N TYR A 383 -4.37 18.62 15.85
CA TYR A 383 -5.34 19.20 14.93
C TYR A 383 -5.26 18.58 13.53
N HIS A 384 -4.05 18.31 13.03
CA HIS A 384 -3.84 17.82 11.66
C HIS A 384 -3.79 16.29 11.56
N SER A 385 -3.74 15.57 12.67
CA SER A 385 -3.74 14.10 12.64
C SER A 385 -5.12 13.53 12.35
N SER A 386 -5.22 12.72 11.30
CA SER A 386 -6.48 12.10 10.85
C SER A 386 -7.22 11.37 11.98
N TYR A 387 -6.50 10.63 12.83
CA TYR A 387 -7.10 9.90 13.96
C TYR A 387 -7.80 10.83 14.96
N VAL A 388 -7.09 11.84 15.46
CA VAL A 388 -7.63 12.79 16.45
C VAL A 388 -8.72 13.67 15.85
N ALA A 389 -8.48 14.18 14.64
CA ALA A 389 -9.42 15.03 13.92
C ALA A 389 -10.77 14.35 13.71
N THR A 390 -10.76 13.08 13.28
CA THR A 390 -11.97 12.29 13.03
C THR A 390 -12.67 11.86 14.32
N LYS A 391 -11.94 11.42 15.35
CA LYS A 391 -12.53 11.05 16.65
C LYS A 391 -13.20 12.23 17.34
N LEU A 392 -12.51 13.36 17.46
CA LEU A 392 -13.05 14.53 18.15
C LEU A 392 -14.06 15.33 17.31
N GLY A 393 -14.06 15.15 15.98
CA GLY A 393 -14.96 15.88 15.08
C GLY A 393 -14.58 17.37 14.97
N ILE A 394 -13.30 17.66 14.72
CA ILE A 394 -12.73 19.02 14.81
C ILE A 394 -13.27 20.03 13.79
N TRP A 395 -13.98 19.58 12.75
CA TRP A 395 -14.74 20.46 11.84
C TRP A 395 -15.92 21.15 12.54
N ARG A 396 -16.31 20.69 13.73
CA ARG A 396 -17.34 21.34 14.55
C ARG A 396 -16.70 22.16 15.66
N GLN A 397 -17.35 23.25 16.03
CA GLN A 397 -16.93 24.07 17.17
C GLN A 397 -16.86 23.26 18.48
N GLU A 398 -17.76 22.28 18.65
CA GLU A 398 -17.73 21.37 19.79
C GLU A 398 -16.45 20.50 19.82
N GLY A 399 -16.01 19.99 18.67
CA GLY A 399 -14.78 19.20 18.56
C GLY A 399 -13.52 20.01 18.86
N LYS A 400 -13.45 21.25 18.33
CA LYS A 400 -12.36 22.20 18.65
C LYS A 400 -12.31 22.48 20.16
N ARG A 401 -13.48 22.66 20.79
CA ARG A 401 -13.58 22.84 22.24
C ARG A 401 -13.11 21.60 23.02
N LYS A 402 -13.48 20.38 22.59
CA LYS A 402 -13.02 19.13 23.21
C LYS A 402 -11.51 18.96 23.15
N LEU A 403 -10.87 19.33 22.02
CA LEU A 403 -9.42 19.32 21.90
C LEU A 403 -8.75 20.27 22.91
N ASN A 404 -9.25 21.51 23.01
CA ASN A 404 -8.75 22.44 24.01
C ASN A 404 -8.98 21.95 25.45
N GLU A 405 -10.13 21.33 25.73
CA GLU A 405 -10.43 20.71 27.03
C GLU A 405 -9.49 19.55 27.35
N LEU A 406 -9.08 18.74 26.37
CA LEU A 406 -8.09 17.68 26.55
C LEU A 406 -6.74 18.26 26.97
N LEU A 407 -6.23 19.26 26.24
CA LEU A 407 -4.97 19.95 26.58
C LEU A 407 -5.02 20.59 27.98
N LEU A 408 -6.14 21.26 28.29
CA LEU A 408 -6.38 21.85 29.61
C LEU A 408 -6.37 20.79 30.72
N LYS A 409 -7.00 19.64 30.49
CA LYS A 409 -7.06 18.53 31.47
C LYS A 409 -5.72 17.83 31.66
N MET A 410 -4.86 17.78 30.65
CA MET A 410 -3.48 17.32 30.81
C MET A 410 -2.62 18.29 31.65
N GLY A 411 -3.10 19.51 31.86
CA GLY A 411 -2.41 20.53 32.68
C GLY A 411 -1.35 21.31 31.90
N PHE A 412 -1.38 21.26 30.57
CA PHE A 412 -0.36 21.90 29.75
C PHE A 412 -0.76 23.35 29.42
N PRO A 413 0.15 24.34 29.60
CA PRO A 413 -0.13 25.72 29.21
C PRO A 413 -0.38 25.81 27.70
N LEU A 414 -1.45 26.52 27.29
CA LEU A 414 -1.81 26.64 25.86
C LEU A 414 -0.67 27.22 25.01
N ASN A 415 0.09 28.19 25.54
CA ASN A 415 1.24 28.77 24.85
C ASN A 415 2.31 27.71 24.56
N GLN A 416 2.61 26.83 25.53
CA GLN A 416 3.57 25.74 25.36
C GLN A 416 3.06 24.69 24.35
N CYS A 417 1.75 24.44 24.29
CA CYS A 417 1.18 23.54 23.28
C CYS A 417 1.22 24.11 21.86
N GLN A 418 1.37 25.43 21.71
CA GLN A 418 1.46 26.13 20.42
C GLN A 418 2.90 26.40 19.99
N GLU A 419 3.86 26.31 20.91
CA GLU A 419 5.29 26.30 20.58
C GLU A 419 5.68 24.99 19.89
N ASN A 420 6.74 25.04 19.08
CA ASN A 420 7.20 23.86 18.36
C ASN A 420 7.68 22.80 19.37
N TYR A 421 7.41 21.53 19.11
CA TYR A 421 7.74 20.46 20.05
C TYR A 421 9.23 20.47 20.41
N THR A 422 10.13 20.77 19.48
CA THR A 422 11.57 20.88 19.75
C THR A 422 11.91 21.90 20.85
N GLU A 423 11.14 22.99 20.93
CA GLU A 423 11.36 24.13 21.84
C GLU A 423 10.61 23.99 23.17
N MET A 424 9.56 23.17 23.21
CA MET A 424 8.75 22.92 24.39
C MET A 424 9.58 22.45 25.60
N ASP A 425 9.17 22.85 26.81
CA ASP A 425 9.87 22.51 28.06
C ASP A 425 10.09 20.99 28.20
N ILE A 426 11.31 20.62 28.58
CA ILE A 426 11.76 19.23 28.75
C ILE A 426 10.93 18.50 29.82
N GLU A 427 10.50 19.19 30.88
CA GLU A 427 9.65 18.58 31.91
C GLU A 427 8.29 18.17 31.33
N LEU A 428 7.67 19.01 30.51
CA LEU A 428 6.40 18.71 29.86
C LEU A 428 6.55 17.58 28.83
N LYS A 429 7.67 17.53 28.11
CA LYS A 429 7.97 16.41 27.19
C LYS A 429 8.03 15.06 27.90
N LYS A 430 8.62 15.02 29.10
CA LYS A 430 8.75 13.80 29.91
C LYS A 430 7.41 13.32 30.46
N ILE A 431 6.51 14.25 30.79
CA ILE A 431 5.21 13.97 31.39
C ILE A 431 4.14 13.67 30.32
N LEU A 432 4.35 14.11 29.07
CA LEU A 432 3.40 13.95 27.96
C LEU A 432 2.91 12.48 27.76
N PRO A 433 3.77 11.44 27.76
CA PRO A 433 3.33 10.07 27.57
C PRO A 433 2.30 9.62 28.62
N GLU A 434 2.64 9.81 29.90
CA GLU A 434 1.78 9.46 31.03
C GLU A 434 0.43 10.19 30.96
N LYS A 435 0.47 11.51 30.69
CA LYS A 435 -0.76 12.31 30.62
C LYS A 435 -1.65 11.96 29.43
N LEU A 436 -1.04 11.60 28.30
CA LEU A 436 -1.80 11.20 27.14
C LEU A 436 -2.49 9.86 27.38
N GLU A 437 -1.82 8.89 27.99
CA GLU A 437 -2.40 7.59 28.35
C GLU A 437 -3.54 7.71 29.36
N ASP A 438 -3.39 8.57 30.38
CA ASP A 438 -4.43 8.81 31.40
C ASP A 438 -5.68 9.51 30.84
N MET A 439 -5.48 10.54 30.00
CA MET A 439 -6.55 11.47 29.65
C MET A 439 -7.20 11.20 28.30
N ALA A 440 -6.48 10.63 27.32
CA ALA A 440 -7.00 10.39 25.98
C ALA A 440 -8.24 9.46 25.96
N PRO A 441 -8.32 8.37 26.74
CA PRO A 441 -9.49 7.50 26.76
C PRO A 441 -10.79 8.22 27.18
N MET A 442 -10.69 9.26 28.03
CA MET A 442 -11.86 10.05 28.44
C MET A 442 -12.52 10.82 27.29
N PHE A 443 -11.80 11.01 26.18
CA PHE A 443 -12.28 11.69 24.99
C PHE A 443 -12.53 10.72 23.82
N GLY A 444 -12.50 9.40 24.06
CA GLY A 444 -12.70 8.36 23.04
C GLY A 444 -11.46 8.10 22.18
N LEU A 445 -10.28 8.56 22.62
CA LEU A 445 -8.99 8.33 22.00
C LEU A 445 -8.29 7.16 22.70
N ASN A 446 -8.78 5.94 22.47
CA ASN A 446 -8.35 4.77 23.24
C ASN A 446 -7.00 4.18 22.78
N GLU A 447 -6.59 4.43 21.54
CA GLU A 447 -5.42 3.79 20.91
C GLU A 447 -4.47 4.85 20.36
N MET A 448 -4.04 5.75 21.24
CA MET A 448 -3.17 6.85 20.84
C MET A 448 -1.74 6.42 20.54
N SER A 449 -1.22 5.41 21.24
CA SER A 449 0.12 4.86 21.02
C SER A 449 0.05 3.57 20.22
N TYR A 450 1.12 3.27 19.49
CA TYR A 450 1.37 1.97 18.90
C TYR A 450 2.86 1.65 18.96
N PRO A 451 3.22 0.37 18.97
CA PRO A 451 4.60 -0.05 19.09
C PRO A 451 5.40 0.36 17.83
N SER A 452 6.51 1.11 17.98
CA SER A 452 7.28 1.66 16.84
C SER A 452 8.79 1.61 17.06
N PHE A 453 9.54 2.34 16.22
CA PHE A 453 10.99 2.42 16.22
C PHE A 453 11.48 3.82 15.89
N VAL A 454 12.64 4.16 16.43
CA VAL A 454 13.27 5.48 16.28
C VAL A 454 14.75 5.31 15.96
N LYS A 455 15.22 5.98 14.91
CA LYS A 455 16.63 6.01 14.51
C LYS A 455 17.24 7.35 14.87
N GLN A 456 18.29 7.31 15.68
CA GLN A 456 19.11 8.48 16.00
C GLN A 456 20.24 8.60 14.98
N HIS A 457 20.32 9.72 14.28
CA HIS A 457 21.38 10.03 13.33
C HIS A 457 22.41 10.98 13.97
N GLY A 458 23.34 10.41 14.74
CA GLY A 458 24.37 11.16 15.45
C GLY A 458 23.77 12.27 16.34
N TYR A 459 24.23 13.50 16.12
CA TYR A 459 23.71 14.71 16.79
C TYR A 459 22.80 15.56 15.90
N LYS A 460 22.55 15.15 14.65
CA LYS A 460 21.75 15.93 13.70
C LYS A 460 20.27 15.89 14.08
N CYS A 461 19.70 14.69 14.12
CA CYS A 461 18.29 14.51 14.41
C CYS A 461 17.98 13.08 14.85
N THR A 462 16.76 12.93 15.38
CA THR A 462 16.15 11.66 15.73
C THR A 462 14.86 11.55 14.93
N LEU A 463 14.72 10.49 14.14
CA LEU A 463 13.57 10.28 13.26
C LEU A 463 12.84 9.00 13.66
N SER A 464 11.51 9.07 13.79
CA SER A 464 10.71 7.85 13.90
C SER A 464 10.54 7.19 12.53
N ALA A 465 10.17 5.91 12.56
CA ALA A 465 9.80 5.20 11.34
C ALA A 465 8.64 5.89 10.61
N SER A 466 7.65 6.39 11.35
CA SER A 466 6.50 7.10 10.78
C SER A 466 6.90 8.44 10.14
N ASP A 467 7.76 9.21 10.80
CA ASP A 467 8.25 10.49 10.30
C ASP A 467 9.03 10.32 8.98
N THR A 468 9.80 9.24 8.89
CA THR A 468 10.55 8.86 7.68
C THR A 468 9.61 8.51 6.52
N VAL A 469 8.56 7.73 6.78
CA VAL A 469 7.54 7.38 5.76
C VAL A 469 6.85 8.63 5.23
N TYR A 470 6.37 9.51 6.12
CA TYR A 470 5.69 10.75 5.70
C TYR A 470 6.61 11.62 4.83
N SER A 471 7.89 11.69 5.19
CA SER A 471 8.89 12.43 4.41
C SER A 471 9.10 11.85 3.02
N LEU A 472 9.37 10.53 2.92
CA LEU A 472 9.57 9.85 1.63
C LEU A 472 8.35 10.01 0.72
N ASN A 473 7.15 9.81 1.26
CA ASN A 473 5.91 9.96 0.51
C ASN A 473 5.68 11.40 0.03
N ALA A 474 6.10 12.41 0.80
CA ALA A 474 6.04 13.80 0.34
C ALA A 474 7.02 14.09 -0.81
N LEU A 475 8.24 13.53 -0.75
CA LEU A 475 9.25 13.68 -1.81
C LEU A 475 8.82 13.00 -3.11
N LEU A 476 8.28 11.78 -3.02
CA LEU A 476 7.79 11.01 -4.16
C LEU A 476 6.74 11.76 -5.01
N ASN A 477 5.88 12.56 -4.38
CA ASN A 477 4.73 13.16 -5.06
C ASN A 477 4.95 14.58 -5.59
N ARG A 478 5.96 15.31 -5.10
CA ARG A 478 6.14 16.74 -5.40
C ARG A 478 7.55 17.12 -5.82
N GLY A 479 8.51 16.21 -5.72
CA GLY A 479 9.86 16.38 -6.23
C GLY A 479 10.64 17.54 -5.59
N TRP A 480 11.72 17.92 -6.28
CA TRP A 480 12.68 18.92 -5.79
C TRP A 480 12.17 20.35 -5.87
N ASP A 481 11.48 20.75 -6.94
CA ASP A 481 10.99 22.14 -7.12
C ASP A 481 10.11 22.59 -5.94
N PHE A 482 9.18 21.73 -5.53
CA PHE A 482 8.30 22.03 -4.39
C PHE A 482 9.07 22.10 -3.07
N ALA A 483 9.99 21.16 -2.84
CA ALA A 483 10.82 21.15 -1.63
C ALA A 483 11.71 22.41 -1.55
N GLN A 484 12.26 22.86 -2.68
CA GLN A 484 13.09 24.05 -2.78
C GLN A 484 12.28 25.35 -2.56
N ARG A 485 11.06 25.44 -3.11
CA ARG A 485 10.16 26.58 -2.90
C ARG A 485 9.71 26.73 -1.45
N ILE A 486 9.50 25.62 -0.76
CA ILE A 486 9.25 25.62 0.69
C ILE A 486 10.51 26.05 1.46
N ALA A 487 11.68 25.53 1.08
CA ALA A 487 12.96 25.81 1.74
C ALA A 487 13.37 27.29 1.65
N THR A 488 13.08 27.94 0.52
CA THR A 488 13.37 29.37 0.26
C THR A 488 12.35 30.33 0.88
N GLN A 489 11.37 29.82 1.62
CA GLN A 489 10.27 30.60 2.25
C GLN A 489 9.40 31.40 1.27
N GLU A 490 9.41 31.09 -0.03
CA GLU A 490 8.45 31.66 -0.98
C GLU A 490 7.00 31.27 -0.61
N ILE A 491 6.85 30.12 0.07
CA ILE A 491 5.60 29.65 0.66
C ILE A 491 5.68 29.86 2.17
N ILE A 492 5.27 31.03 2.66
CA ILE A 492 5.23 31.34 4.10
C ILE A 492 4.19 30.42 4.75
N PRO A 493 4.55 29.58 5.75
CA PRO A 493 3.56 28.88 6.55
C PRO A 493 2.81 29.93 7.38
N THR A 494 1.56 30.24 7.01
CA THR A 494 0.76 31.14 7.85
C THR A 494 0.55 30.51 9.21
N PRO A 495 0.94 31.18 10.32
CA PRO A 495 0.61 30.71 11.66
C PRO A 495 -0.92 30.57 11.79
N PHE A 496 -1.39 29.41 12.22
CA PHE A 496 -2.80 29.21 12.52
C PHE A 496 -3.16 29.98 13.79
N LEU A 497 -3.73 31.17 13.64
CA LEU A 497 -4.37 31.87 14.76
C LEU A 497 -5.81 31.36 14.90
N PRO A 498 -6.17 30.66 15.99
CA PRO A 498 -7.56 30.34 16.24
C PRO A 498 -8.34 31.64 16.40
N GLN A 499 -9.33 31.89 15.52
CA GLN A 499 -10.22 33.04 15.67
C GLN A 499 -11.00 32.90 16.98
N THR A 500 -10.51 33.53 18.04
CA THR A 500 -11.31 33.76 19.24
C THR A 500 -12.33 34.82 18.89
N SER A 501 -13.60 34.44 18.84
CA SER A 501 -14.68 35.41 18.66
C SER A 501 -14.72 36.33 19.89
N SER A 502 -14.14 37.51 19.76
CA SER A 502 -14.39 38.65 20.64
C SER A 502 -14.60 39.85 19.74
N ARG A 503 -15.87 40.09 19.38
CA ARG A 503 -16.31 41.37 18.82
C ARG A 503 -16.04 42.45 19.87
N VAL A 504 -14.90 43.11 19.78
CA VAL A 504 -14.70 44.43 20.39
C VAL A 504 -14.69 45.41 19.24
N THR A 505 -15.69 46.28 19.23
CA THR A 505 -15.83 47.40 18.31
C THR A 505 -14.68 48.38 18.53
N GLU A 506 -13.68 48.38 17.66
CA GLU A 506 -12.66 49.43 17.67
C GLU A 506 -13.17 50.66 16.91
N ARG A 507 -13.36 51.74 17.67
CA ARG A 507 -13.43 53.10 17.16
C ARG A 507 -12.03 53.52 16.71
N GLU A 508 -11.99 54.09 15.51
CA GLU A 508 -10.85 54.78 14.93
C GLU A 508 -10.23 55.80 15.90
N THR A 509 -8.93 55.68 16.16
CA THR A 509 -8.07 56.84 16.44
C THR A 509 -6.73 56.66 15.75
N MET A 510 -6.39 57.64 14.93
CA MET A 510 -5.10 57.78 14.25
C MET A 510 -3.99 58.16 15.25
N ASP A 511 -2.79 57.76 14.87
CA ASP A 511 -1.50 58.42 15.12
C ASP A 511 -0.76 58.13 16.43
N ARG A 512 0.35 57.37 16.32
CA ARG A 512 1.70 57.85 16.63
C ARG A 512 2.76 56.79 16.29
N GLY A 513 3.78 57.22 15.54
CA GLY A 513 4.92 56.41 15.13
C GLY A 513 5.80 55.93 16.30
N GLY A 514 6.39 54.74 16.10
CA GLY A 514 7.36 54.13 17.00
C GLY A 514 8.08 52.97 16.33
N MET A 515 9.30 53.23 15.88
CA MET A 515 10.46 52.33 15.68
C MET A 515 10.18 50.86 15.30
N VAL A 516 10.50 50.55 14.03
CA VAL A 516 10.69 49.20 13.48
C VAL A 516 11.77 48.47 14.29
N GLY A 517 11.37 47.43 15.03
CA GLY A 517 12.25 46.44 15.62
C GLY A 517 12.69 45.43 14.55
N GLN A 518 13.99 45.17 14.49
CA GLN A 518 14.63 44.21 13.58
C GLN A 518 14.08 42.79 13.78
N PRO A 519 13.96 41.96 12.72
CA PRO A 519 13.78 40.53 12.88
C PRO A 519 15.10 39.91 13.37
N PHE A 520 15.00 39.11 14.43
CA PHE A 520 16.11 38.43 15.07
C PHE A 520 16.51 37.16 14.29
N GLY A 521 17.81 37.06 13.99
CA GLY A 521 18.62 35.86 14.26
C GLY A 521 18.57 34.70 13.26
N ASN A 522 19.29 34.86 12.14
CA ASN A 522 19.72 33.76 11.29
C ASN A 522 20.59 32.75 12.05
N ILE A 523 20.24 31.46 11.96
CA ILE A 523 21.22 30.36 12.01
C ILE A 523 20.98 29.55 10.73
N MET A 524 21.78 29.86 9.71
CA MET A 524 22.33 28.99 8.67
C MET A 524 22.95 29.91 7.60
N ASP A 525 24.02 30.61 7.99
CA ASP A 525 25.04 30.97 7.01
C ASP A 525 25.97 29.75 6.89
N ILE A 526 26.36 29.43 5.65
CA ILE A 526 27.22 28.32 5.19
C ILE A 526 26.45 27.03 4.88
N VAL A 527 25.64 27.02 3.82
CA VAL A 527 25.80 26.06 2.70
C VAL A 527 25.34 26.77 1.42
N ASP A 528 26.23 26.86 0.44
CA ASP A 528 25.95 27.40 -0.89
C ASP A 528 24.93 26.47 -1.60
N PRO A 529 23.75 26.94 -2.03
CA PRO A 529 22.73 26.11 -2.70
C PRO A 529 23.24 25.40 -3.96
N ASP A 530 24.31 25.93 -4.57
CA ASP A 530 24.93 25.42 -5.78
C ASP A 530 25.99 24.32 -5.51
N ALA A 531 26.35 24.03 -4.26
CA ALA A 531 27.49 23.17 -3.93
C ALA A 531 27.22 21.65 -3.94
N ILE A 532 26.00 21.20 -4.31
CA ILE A 532 25.62 19.77 -4.27
C ILE A 532 25.68 19.10 -5.67
N TYR A 533 25.86 19.86 -6.75
CA TYR A 533 26.02 19.30 -8.10
C TYR A 533 27.48 19.18 -8.54
N HIS A 534 28.10 18.03 -8.26
CA HIS A 534 29.10 17.44 -9.15
C HIS A 534 29.17 15.91 -8.97
N SER A 535 28.10 15.23 -9.38
CA SER A 535 28.20 13.86 -9.91
C SER A 535 27.33 13.75 -11.17
N SER A 536 27.90 14.23 -12.28
CA SER A 536 27.73 13.70 -13.63
C SER A 536 26.31 13.38 -14.12
N ILE A 537 25.44 14.38 -14.21
CA ILE A 537 24.40 14.42 -15.25
C ILE A 537 24.70 15.64 -16.11
N THR A 538 25.18 15.40 -17.32
CA THR A 538 25.52 16.45 -18.29
C THR A 538 24.23 17.05 -18.83
N ASN A 539 23.77 18.14 -18.21
CA ASN A 539 22.69 18.97 -18.76
C ASN A 539 23.18 19.73 -19.99
N ASN A 540 22.89 19.19 -21.18
CA ASN A 540 22.90 19.97 -22.42
C ASN A 540 21.51 20.59 -22.59
N SER A 541 21.30 21.76 -21.97
CA SER A 541 20.15 22.60 -22.29
C SER A 541 20.44 23.41 -23.57
N ILE A 542 19.90 22.96 -24.69
CA ILE A 542 19.78 23.78 -25.90
C ILE A 542 18.36 24.33 -25.93
N SER A 543 18.27 25.64 -25.70
CA SER A 543 17.10 26.43 -26.07
C SER A 543 17.12 26.66 -27.59
N MET A 544 15.97 26.59 -28.26
CA MET A 544 15.49 27.55 -29.27
C MET A 544 14.20 27.08 -29.99
N ASN A 545 13.19 27.94 -29.93
CA ASN A 545 12.14 28.24 -30.94
C ASN A 545 11.30 27.11 -31.56
N GLY A 546 10.05 27.01 -31.09
CA GLY A 546 8.84 27.24 -31.89
C GLY A 546 8.45 26.19 -32.95
N GLN A 547 7.52 25.31 -32.60
CA GLN A 547 6.30 25.00 -33.36
C GLN A 547 5.43 24.07 -32.50
N SER A 548 4.15 24.42 -32.35
CA SER A 548 3.15 23.61 -31.64
C SER A 548 2.88 22.31 -32.42
N THR A 549 3.39 21.20 -31.92
CA THR A 549 2.88 19.84 -32.17
C THR A 549 2.41 19.27 -30.82
N ASP A 550 1.43 18.37 -30.87
CA ASP A 550 0.68 17.79 -29.74
C ASP A 550 1.54 16.91 -28.78
N ASP A 551 2.83 17.23 -28.60
CA ASP A 551 3.81 16.49 -27.79
C ASP A 551 3.98 17.05 -26.37
N ASP A 552 3.26 18.12 -25.99
CA ASP A 552 3.37 18.80 -24.68
C ASP A 552 2.87 17.98 -23.46
N ASP A 553 2.29 16.79 -23.68
CA ASP A 553 1.83 15.90 -22.61
C ASP A 553 2.94 14.97 -22.06
N ASP A 554 3.97 14.63 -22.85
CA ASP A 554 5.06 13.75 -22.40
C ASP A 554 6.08 14.48 -21.50
N ASP A 555 6.31 15.79 -21.69
CA ASP A 555 7.30 16.58 -20.91
C ASP A 555 6.91 16.76 -19.42
N LYS A 556 5.63 16.56 -19.05
CA LYS A 556 5.15 16.68 -17.65
C LYS A 556 5.14 15.36 -16.89
N ASP A 557 5.35 14.24 -17.58
CA ASP A 557 5.48 12.92 -16.96
C ASP A 557 6.91 12.69 -16.41
N GLU A 558 7.86 13.62 -16.55
CA GLU A 558 9.21 13.50 -15.99
C GLU A 558 9.34 13.98 -14.52
N ASP A 559 8.48 14.90 -14.07
CA ASP A 559 8.59 15.52 -12.73
C ASP A 559 8.51 14.51 -11.57
N TRP A 560 7.70 13.46 -11.70
CA TRP A 560 7.57 12.44 -10.66
C TRP A 560 8.77 11.48 -10.62
N MET A 561 9.47 11.29 -11.75
CA MET A 561 10.68 10.47 -11.80
C MET A 561 11.82 11.14 -11.05
N GLU A 562 11.96 12.46 -11.15
CA GLU A 562 12.90 13.22 -10.31
C GLU A 562 12.57 13.05 -8.81
N GLY A 563 11.28 13.10 -8.47
CA GLY A 563 10.80 12.82 -7.11
C GLY A 563 11.17 11.42 -6.61
N PHE A 564 11.13 10.41 -7.48
CA PHE A 564 11.56 9.05 -7.15
C PHE A 564 13.04 8.98 -6.77
N TYR A 565 13.93 9.51 -7.61
CA TYR A 565 15.37 9.47 -7.32
C TYR A 565 15.74 10.34 -6.12
N MET A 566 15.09 11.49 -5.94
CA MET A 566 15.28 12.33 -4.75
C MET A 566 14.88 11.58 -3.47
N ALA A 567 13.74 10.88 -3.48
CA ALA A 567 13.30 10.09 -2.33
C ALA A 567 14.25 8.90 -2.07
N TYR A 568 14.77 8.27 -3.13
CA TYR A 568 15.78 7.20 -3.01
C TYR A 568 17.08 7.71 -2.36
N ASP A 569 17.55 8.89 -2.75
CA ASP A 569 18.75 9.52 -2.19
C ASP A 569 18.53 10.02 -0.76
N ALA A 570 17.30 10.41 -0.40
CA ALA A 570 16.94 10.80 0.96
C ALA A 570 17.12 9.67 1.99
N LEU A 571 17.09 8.39 1.57
CA LEU A 571 17.39 7.26 2.45
C LEU A 571 18.81 7.30 3.01
N ASP A 572 19.77 7.89 2.27
CA ASP A 572 21.15 8.07 2.71
C ASP A 572 21.43 9.51 3.21
N ASN A 573 20.62 10.48 2.78
CA ASN A 573 20.80 11.89 3.09
C ASN A 573 19.70 12.45 4.01
N ILE A 574 20.07 12.64 5.27
CA ILE A 574 19.21 13.21 6.32
C ILE A 574 18.71 14.61 5.97
N ASP A 575 19.51 15.44 5.30
CA ASP A 575 19.11 16.82 5.02
C ASP A 575 17.95 16.83 4.00
N LEU A 576 17.99 15.94 2.99
CA LEU A 576 16.85 15.68 2.09
C LEU A 576 15.63 15.15 2.84
N MET A 577 15.85 14.24 3.80
CA MET A 577 14.78 13.72 4.66
C MET A 577 14.09 14.84 5.45
N LEU A 578 14.84 15.83 5.97
CA LEU A 578 14.25 16.98 6.69
C LEU A 578 13.47 17.91 5.74
N TYR A 579 13.88 18.05 4.48
CA TYR A 579 13.09 18.77 3.47
C TYR A 579 11.77 18.05 3.19
N GLY A 580 11.78 16.72 3.05
CA GLY A 580 10.56 15.94 2.87
C GLY A 580 9.58 16.06 4.05
N ILE A 581 10.08 16.16 5.29
CA ILE A 581 9.24 16.41 6.47
C ILE A 581 8.50 17.75 6.36
N LYS A 582 9.19 18.81 5.95
CA LYS A 582 8.54 20.12 5.74
C LYS A 582 7.47 20.01 4.66
N SER A 583 7.77 19.36 3.53
CA SER A 583 6.79 19.12 2.46
C SER A 583 5.57 18.34 2.96
N ALA A 584 5.77 17.30 3.77
CA ALA A 584 4.70 16.50 4.37
C ALA A 584 3.77 17.33 5.27
N ILE A 585 4.33 18.25 6.08
CA ILE A 585 3.55 19.20 6.90
C ILE A 585 2.61 20.03 6.01
N HIS A 586 3.14 20.60 4.92
CA HIS A 586 2.34 21.42 4.00
C HIS A 586 1.24 20.61 3.31
N LEU A 587 1.55 19.40 2.86
CA LEU A 587 0.58 18.50 2.20
C LEU A 587 -0.54 18.09 3.17
N GLN A 588 -0.21 17.76 4.41
CA GLN A 588 -1.24 17.43 5.40
C GLN A 588 -2.13 18.63 5.74
N ARG A 589 -1.57 19.84 5.81
CA ARG A 589 -2.40 21.05 5.99
C ARG A 589 -3.43 21.16 4.87
N ALA A 590 -3.04 20.90 3.62
CA ALA A 590 -3.94 20.92 2.47
C ALA A 590 -5.01 19.82 2.53
N ILE A 591 -4.63 18.58 2.90
CA ILE A 591 -5.57 17.44 3.08
C ILE A 591 -6.60 17.78 4.14
N VAL A 592 -6.17 18.15 5.34
CA VAL A 592 -7.07 18.42 6.47
C VAL A 592 -7.95 19.62 6.16
N HIS A 593 -7.38 20.72 5.65
CA HIS A 593 -8.17 21.90 5.31
C HIS A 593 -9.29 21.59 4.29
N THR A 594 -8.94 20.86 3.23
CA THR A 594 -9.90 20.42 2.21
C THR A 594 -10.95 19.49 2.81
N GLY A 595 -10.51 18.50 3.60
CA GLY A 595 -11.40 17.55 4.26
C GLY A 595 -12.39 18.22 5.22
N LEU A 596 -11.94 19.17 6.04
CA LEU A 596 -12.80 19.93 6.94
C LEU A 596 -13.82 20.76 6.15
N THR A 597 -13.41 21.42 5.07
CA THR A 597 -14.30 22.20 4.21
C THR A 597 -15.41 21.32 3.60
N ILE A 598 -15.05 20.12 3.12
CA ILE A 598 -16.00 19.14 2.61
C ILE A 598 -16.95 18.68 3.72
N LEU A 599 -16.46 18.41 4.92
CA LEU A 599 -17.31 17.95 6.03
C LEU A 599 -18.25 19.04 6.56
N GLU A 600 -17.85 20.32 6.51
CA GLU A 600 -18.67 21.45 6.94
C GLU A 600 -19.79 21.77 5.94
N HIS A 601 -19.47 21.83 4.64
CA HIS A 601 -20.44 22.17 3.59
C HIS A 601 -21.21 20.96 3.03
N ASN A 602 -20.78 19.75 3.38
CA ASN A 602 -21.36 18.46 3.01
C ASN A 602 -21.68 18.33 1.50
N PRO A 603 -20.72 18.49 0.58
CA PRO A 603 -20.92 18.29 -0.86
C PRO A 603 -21.04 16.81 -1.24
N SER A 604 -21.28 15.89 -0.28
CA SER A 604 -21.34 14.46 -0.54
C SER A 604 -22.71 14.02 -1.06
N MET A 605 -22.71 13.21 -2.11
CA MET A 605 -23.90 12.55 -2.63
C MET A 605 -24.02 11.15 -2.01
N LEU A 606 -25.08 10.92 -1.24
CA LEU A 606 -25.35 9.60 -0.66
C LEU A 606 -26.11 8.75 -1.69
N LEU A 607 -25.41 7.82 -2.33
CA LEU A 607 -26.03 6.84 -3.23
C LEU A 607 -26.46 5.59 -2.43
N LYS A 608 -27.12 4.66 -3.13
CA LYS A 608 -27.71 3.46 -2.50
C LYS A 608 -26.64 2.65 -1.74
N ASN A 609 -25.51 2.39 -2.40
CA ASN A 609 -24.48 1.45 -1.94
C ASN A 609 -23.20 2.16 -1.46
N PHE A 610 -22.87 3.34 -1.99
CA PHE A 610 -21.67 4.10 -1.63
C PHE A 610 -21.95 5.60 -1.48
N ARG A 611 -21.01 6.34 -0.89
CA ARG A 611 -20.96 7.80 -0.90
C ARG A 611 -20.10 8.28 -2.05
N PHE A 612 -20.53 9.33 -2.72
CA PHE A 612 -19.79 9.92 -3.83
C PHE A 612 -19.43 11.37 -3.52
N VAL A 613 -18.18 11.76 -3.80
CA VAL A 613 -17.67 13.11 -3.58
C VAL A 613 -16.92 13.56 -4.82
N VAL A 614 -17.20 14.78 -5.27
CA VAL A 614 -16.50 15.40 -6.40
C VAL A 614 -15.74 16.64 -5.92
N ILE A 615 -14.45 16.67 -6.19
CA ILE A 615 -13.52 17.75 -5.90
C ILE A 615 -13.17 18.44 -7.22
N GLY A 616 -13.48 19.72 -7.33
CA GLY A 616 -13.18 20.54 -8.49
C GLY A 616 -13.35 22.02 -8.17
N ALA A 617 -13.04 22.88 -9.14
CA ALA A 617 -13.08 24.34 -8.99
C ALA A 617 -14.42 24.86 -8.45
N ASP A 618 -15.54 24.26 -8.88
CA ASP A 618 -16.90 24.68 -8.49
C ASP A 618 -17.33 24.14 -7.11
N SER A 619 -16.84 22.97 -6.69
CA SER A 619 -17.15 22.40 -5.36
C SER A 619 -16.54 23.23 -4.22
N VAL A 620 -15.43 23.91 -4.50
CA VAL A 620 -14.64 24.69 -3.54
C VAL A 620 -15.07 26.17 -3.53
N ARG A 621 -15.56 26.69 -4.67
CA ARG A 621 -16.07 28.07 -4.84
C ARG A 621 -17.26 28.44 -3.95
N ASN A 622 -18.09 27.47 -3.56
CA ASN A 622 -19.26 27.72 -2.72
C ASN A 622 -18.95 27.79 -1.20
N GLY A 623 -17.71 27.50 -0.77
CA GLY A 623 -17.24 27.64 0.62
C GLY A 623 -16.14 28.68 0.81
N LEU A 624 -15.38 29.00 -0.23
CA LEU A 624 -14.31 30.02 -0.20
C LEU A 624 -14.78 31.32 -0.86
N SER A 625 -15.57 32.10 -0.14
CA SER A 625 -15.77 33.50 -0.50
C SER A 625 -14.45 34.25 -0.37
N ASN A 626 -13.90 34.71 -1.51
CA ASN A 626 -12.95 35.81 -1.64
C ASN A 626 -11.90 35.92 -0.54
N GLY A 627 -10.91 35.04 -0.60
CA GLY A 627 -9.65 35.20 0.08
C GLY A 627 -8.67 34.28 -0.61
N THR A 628 -7.60 34.85 -1.15
CA THR A 628 -6.34 34.15 -1.40
C THR A 628 -6.22 32.96 -0.47
N SER A 629 -6.14 31.74 -1.01
CA SER A 629 -5.76 30.55 -0.27
C SER A 629 -4.58 30.96 0.60
N GLY A 630 -4.75 31.03 1.93
CA GLY A 630 -3.74 31.55 2.87
C GLY A 630 -2.44 30.75 2.89
N LEU A 631 -2.28 29.82 1.95
CA LEU A 631 -1.14 28.94 1.78
C LEU A 631 -0.27 29.33 0.57
N GLY A 632 -0.62 30.34 -0.24
CA GLY A 632 0.17 30.74 -1.41
C GLY A 632 0.35 29.66 -2.49
N LEU A 633 -0.24 28.48 -2.29
CA LEU A 633 -0.22 27.35 -3.23
C LEU A 633 -1.20 27.62 -4.37
N GLU A 634 -0.66 27.75 -5.59
CA GLU A 634 -1.43 28.03 -6.81
C GLU A 634 -2.49 26.96 -7.15
N ASP A 635 -2.47 25.75 -6.57
CA ASP A 635 -3.36 24.64 -6.96
C ASP A 635 -3.99 23.92 -5.74
N GLY A 636 -4.88 24.58 -5.01
CA GLY A 636 -5.51 23.98 -3.80
C GLY A 636 -6.28 22.67 -4.06
N TYR A 637 -6.98 22.56 -5.20
CA TYR A 637 -7.69 21.35 -5.62
C TYR A 637 -6.94 20.55 -6.69
N GLY A 638 -6.08 21.21 -7.48
CA GLY A 638 -5.26 20.57 -8.51
C GLY A 638 -4.30 19.51 -7.96
N LEU A 639 -3.88 19.64 -6.69
CA LEU A 639 -3.12 18.60 -5.98
C LEU A 639 -3.78 17.21 -6.09
N PHE A 640 -5.09 17.14 -5.81
CA PHE A 640 -5.81 15.86 -5.71
C PHE A 640 -6.13 15.25 -7.07
N GLY A 641 -6.19 16.06 -8.14
CA GLY A 641 -6.36 15.56 -9.51
C GLY A 641 -5.08 15.02 -10.13
N LYS A 642 -3.90 15.38 -9.59
CA LYS A 642 -2.58 14.98 -10.10
C LYS A 642 -1.92 13.85 -9.30
N SER A 643 -2.32 13.62 -8.05
CA SER A 643 -1.69 12.62 -7.17
C SER A 643 -2.71 11.65 -6.57
N VAL A 644 -2.54 10.37 -6.90
CA VAL A 644 -3.34 9.25 -6.38
C VAL A 644 -3.26 9.18 -4.86
N MET A 645 -2.05 9.21 -4.31
CA MET A 645 -1.79 9.07 -2.87
C MET A 645 -2.53 10.14 -2.05
N HIS A 646 -2.51 11.40 -2.49
CA HIS A 646 -3.18 12.49 -1.75
C HIS A 646 -4.70 12.38 -1.81
N LEU A 647 -5.24 11.92 -2.94
CA LEU A 647 -6.67 11.68 -3.09
C LEU A 647 -7.13 10.51 -2.21
N GLU A 648 -6.34 9.43 -2.15
CA GLU A 648 -6.57 8.30 -1.23
C GLU A 648 -6.52 8.71 0.24
N GLN A 649 -5.53 9.51 0.64
CA GLN A 649 -5.41 10.02 2.01
C GLN A 649 -6.61 10.91 2.39
N LEU A 650 -7.05 11.79 1.48
CA LEU A 650 -8.24 12.60 1.68
C LEU A 650 -9.51 11.75 1.74
N ALA A 651 -9.66 10.77 0.85
CA ALA A 651 -10.78 9.84 0.85
C ALA A 651 -10.85 9.09 2.18
N THR A 652 -9.71 8.57 2.64
CA THR A 652 -9.60 7.82 3.90
C THR A 652 -10.01 8.71 5.08
N PHE A 653 -9.51 9.95 5.13
CA PHE A 653 -9.90 10.93 6.14
C PHE A 653 -11.42 11.18 6.18
N LEU A 654 -12.03 11.40 5.01
CA LEU A 654 -13.48 11.63 4.88
C LEU A 654 -14.30 10.38 5.27
N GLY A 655 -13.85 9.21 4.83
CA GLY A 655 -14.46 7.92 5.15
C GLY A 655 -14.48 7.66 6.66
N SER A 656 -13.33 7.83 7.30
CA SER A 656 -13.17 7.71 8.76
C SER A 656 -14.05 8.73 9.50
N ALA A 657 -14.12 9.99 9.05
CA ALA A 657 -14.97 11.01 9.64
C ALA A 657 -16.46 10.64 9.61
N TRP A 658 -16.97 10.14 8.47
CA TRP A 658 -18.36 9.74 8.32
C TRP A 658 -18.72 8.43 9.03
N LYS A 659 -17.74 7.52 9.20
CA LYS A 659 -17.95 6.30 9.98
C LYS A 659 -18.12 6.62 11.47
N GLU A 660 -17.34 7.56 11.99
CA GLU A 660 -17.39 7.95 13.41
C GLU A 660 -18.61 8.84 13.73
N HIS A 661 -18.81 9.93 12.96
CA HIS A 661 -19.81 10.97 13.23
C HIS A 661 -21.08 10.91 12.37
N GLY A 662 -21.19 9.92 11.48
CA GLY A 662 -22.37 9.76 10.62
C GLY A 662 -23.57 9.12 11.32
N ASN A 663 -24.74 9.23 10.68
CA ASN A 663 -25.99 8.61 11.16
C ASN A 663 -25.87 7.07 11.23
N ARG A 664 -26.80 6.37 11.89
CA ARG A 664 -26.80 4.90 12.03
C ARG A 664 -26.60 4.13 10.71
N ARG A 665 -27.15 4.64 9.59
CA ARG A 665 -26.96 4.09 8.22
C ARG A 665 -25.57 4.38 7.61
N SER A 666 -24.84 5.36 8.13
CA SER A 666 -23.46 5.72 7.79
C SER A 666 -22.44 4.92 8.59
N LYS A 667 -22.82 4.46 9.79
CA LYS A 667 -21.96 3.66 10.68
C LYS A 667 -21.81 2.21 10.20
N ASN A 668 -22.82 1.67 9.52
CA ASN A 668 -22.84 0.29 8.99
C ASN A 668 -22.03 0.11 7.68
N SER A 669 -21.00 0.94 7.47
CA SER A 669 -20.13 1.02 6.29
C SER A 669 -20.85 1.24 4.95
N LYS A 670 -20.65 2.43 4.39
CA LYS A 670 -20.88 2.71 2.97
C LYS A 670 -19.52 2.99 2.39
N ALA A 671 -19.13 2.24 1.39
CA ALA A 671 -17.92 2.50 0.62
C ALA A 671 -17.93 3.96 0.09
N LEU A 672 -16.76 4.51 -0.20
CA LEU A 672 -16.60 5.90 -0.62
C LEU A 672 -15.91 5.94 -1.98
N VAL A 673 -16.49 6.70 -2.91
CA VAL A 673 -15.87 7.03 -4.19
C VAL A 673 -15.59 8.53 -4.21
N THR A 674 -14.33 8.89 -4.38
CA THR A 674 -13.89 10.29 -4.51
C THR A 674 -13.35 10.53 -5.90
N ALA A 675 -13.84 11.57 -6.56
CA ALA A 675 -13.37 12.02 -7.86
C ALA A 675 -12.74 13.42 -7.74
N ALA A 676 -11.51 13.61 -8.21
CA ALA A 676 -10.84 14.90 -8.26
C ALA A 676 -10.54 15.32 -9.70
N GLN A 677 -10.89 16.56 -10.05
CA GLN A 677 -10.71 17.09 -11.39
C GLN A 677 -9.23 17.35 -11.68
N ASN A 678 -8.75 16.85 -12.81
CA ASN A 678 -7.48 17.22 -13.42
C ASN A 678 -7.74 18.11 -14.63
N ASP A 679 -7.49 19.41 -14.47
CA ASP A 679 -7.78 20.40 -15.52
C ASP A 679 -6.82 20.29 -16.72
N SER A 680 -5.61 19.73 -16.56
CA SER A 680 -4.67 19.62 -17.68
C SER A 680 -5.06 18.50 -18.65
N ARG A 681 -5.58 17.38 -18.13
CA ARG A 681 -5.95 16.19 -18.92
C ARG A 681 -7.44 16.13 -19.30
N ASP A 682 -8.23 17.07 -18.79
CA ASP A 682 -9.71 17.07 -18.86
C ASP A 682 -10.32 15.73 -18.39
N THR A 683 -9.76 15.20 -17.30
CA THR A 683 -10.15 13.93 -16.67
C THR A 683 -10.49 14.14 -15.20
N TYR A 684 -11.18 13.16 -14.61
CA TYR A 684 -11.26 12.99 -13.17
C TYR A 684 -10.44 11.79 -12.77
N LEU A 685 -9.55 11.98 -11.79
CA LEU A 685 -8.96 10.89 -11.04
C LEU A 685 -10.00 10.39 -10.03
N VAL A 686 -10.34 9.11 -10.09
CA VAL A 686 -11.39 8.49 -9.27
C VAL A 686 -10.76 7.38 -8.43
N VAL A 687 -11.00 7.44 -7.13
CA VAL A 687 -10.53 6.45 -6.15
C VAL A 687 -11.73 5.88 -5.41
N GLY A 688 -11.80 4.56 -5.34
CA GLY A 688 -12.81 3.83 -4.56
C GLY A 688 -12.19 3.22 -3.30
N ILE A 689 -12.61 3.63 -2.12
CA ILE A 689 -12.13 3.08 -0.84
C ILE A 689 -13.25 2.48 0.00
N ILE A 690 -12.87 1.52 0.83
CA ILE A 690 -13.73 0.98 1.88
C ILE A 690 -13.17 1.44 3.23
N PRO A 691 -13.83 2.38 3.94
CA PRO A 691 -13.25 2.94 5.16
C PRO A 691 -13.14 1.90 6.28
N SER A 692 -11.90 1.59 6.68
CA SER A 692 -11.60 0.80 7.87
C SER A 692 -12.05 1.51 9.16
N GLY A 693 -12.34 0.74 10.22
CA GLY A 693 -12.66 1.31 11.53
C GLY A 693 -11.45 2.03 12.12
N LEU A 694 -11.68 3.08 12.93
CA LEU A 694 -10.62 3.70 13.72
C LEU A 694 -10.48 2.92 15.05
N GLY A 695 -9.85 1.74 15.01
CA GLY A 695 -9.60 0.90 16.20
C GLY A 695 -8.86 -0.42 15.92
N ALA A 696 -8.32 -1.06 16.95
CA ALA A 696 -7.49 -2.26 16.91
C ALA A 696 -8.23 -3.49 16.38
N VAL A 697 -9.55 -3.51 16.52
CA VAL A 697 -10.44 -4.58 16.04
C VAL A 697 -10.90 -4.35 14.59
N SER A 698 -10.39 -3.32 13.90
CA SER A 698 -10.72 -3.14 12.49
C SER A 698 -9.87 -4.05 11.61
N HIS A 699 -10.48 -5.11 11.10
CA HIS A 699 -9.90 -5.86 9.99
C HIS A 699 -9.92 -4.99 8.72
N THR A 700 -8.83 -5.00 7.96
CA THR A 700 -8.81 -4.39 6.63
C THR A 700 -9.75 -5.17 5.73
N GLN A 701 -10.80 -4.51 5.22
CA GLN A 701 -11.76 -5.11 4.32
C GLN A 701 -11.19 -5.12 2.90
N ARG A 702 -11.38 -6.22 2.16
CA ARG A 702 -10.94 -6.34 0.77
C ARG A 702 -11.70 -5.35 -0.12
N ASN A 703 -10.99 -4.68 -1.03
CA ASN A 703 -11.55 -3.64 -1.86
C ASN A 703 -12.14 -4.21 -3.15
N THR A 704 -13.46 -4.17 -3.29
CA THR A 704 -14.17 -4.71 -4.46
C THR A 704 -14.34 -3.70 -5.59
N PHE A 705 -13.87 -2.45 -5.43
CA PHE A 705 -14.04 -1.42 -6.45
C PHE A 705 -13.29 -1.71 -7.75
N GLY A 706 -12.16 -2.41 -7.72
CA GLY A 706 -11.41 -2.71 -8.95
C GLY A 706 -12.25 -3.46 -9.99
N LEU A 707 -12.83 -4.58 -9.58
CA LEU A 707 -13.74 -5.36 -10.42
C LEU A 707 -15.00 -4.55 -10.79
N ALA A 708 -15.55 -3.79 -9.85
CA ALA A 708 -16.74 -2.97 -10.11
C ALA A 708 -16.49 -1.88 -11.16
N PHE A 709 -15.33 -1.24 -11.13
CA PHE A 709 -14.92 -0.22 -12.09
C PHE A 709 -14.71 -0.84 -13.47
N GLN A 710 -14.00 -1.97 -13.57
CA GLN A 710 -13.77 -2.67 -14.83
C GLN A 710 -15.10 -3.10 -15.48
N ASN A 711 -15.98 -3.74 -14.72
CA ASN A 711 -17.31 -4.16 -15.20
C ASN A 711 -18.17 -2.97 -15.63
N THR A 712 -18.06 -1.84 -14.93
CA THR A 712 -18.84 -0.63 -15.25
C THR A 712 -18.30 0.06 -16.50
N ALA A 713 -16.97 0.10 -16.67
CA ALA A 713 -16.33 0.62 -17.88
C ALA A 713 -16.76 -0.17 -19.11
N GLN A 714 -16.75 -1.51 -19.05
CA GLN A 714 -17.18 -2.38 -20.15
C GLN A 714 -18.67 -2.17 -20.51
N ARG A 715 -19.55 -2.04 -19.51
CA ARG A 715 -21.00 -1.87 -19.75
C ARG A 715 -21.37 -0.49 -20.30
N THR A 716 -20.67 0.55 -19.86
CA THR A 716 -20.96 1.94 -20.26
C THR A 716 -20.20 2.36 -21.51
N ASN A 717 -19.19 1.59 -21.92
CA ASN A 717 -18.21 1.97 -22.93
C ASN A 717 -17.60 3.36 -22.65
N ALA A 718 -17.45 3.70 -21.36
CA ALA A 718 -16.87 4.97 -20.91
C ALA A 718 -15.36 4.98 -21.19
N ARG A 719 -14.82 6.17 -21.51
CA ARG A 719 -13.37 6.33 -21.69
C ARG A 719 -12.70 6.38 -20.31
N VAL A 720 -12.22 5.22 -19.89
CA VAL A 720 -11.55 5.00 -18.60
C VAL A 720 -10.13 4.51 -18.84
N LYS A 721 -9.16 5.06 -18.11
CA LYS A 721 -7.77 4.59 -18.07
C LYS A 721 -7.53 3.86 -16.73
N HIS A 722 -7.18 2.58 -16.81
CA HIS A 722 -6.74 1.76 -15.67
C HIS A 722 -5.21 1.67 -15.67
N ASP A 723 -4.55 2.77 -15.30
CA ASP A 723 -3.09 2.85 -15.38
C ASP A 723 -2.39 2.50 -14.06
N SER A 724 -3.04 2.75 -12.92
CA SER A 724 -2.48 2.48 -11.60
C SER A 724 -2.31 0.98 -11.36
N PHE A 725 -1.28 0.62 -10.58
CA PHE A 725 -1.15 -0.74 -10.04
C PHE A 725 -2.24 -1.08 -9.01
N ASP A 726 -2.87 -0.07 -8.39
CA ASP A 726 -4.05 -0.29 -7.56
C ASP A 726 -5.32 -0.28 -8.43
N ALA A 727 -5.99 -1.43 -8.50
CA ALA A 727 -7.20 -1.61 -9.30
C ALA A 727 -8.36 -0.67 -8.87
N SER A 728 -8.32 -0.15 -7.63
CA SER A 728 -9.34 0.76 -7.09
C SER A 728 -9.14 2.22 -7.50
N VAL A 729 -8.23 2.49 -8.43
CA VAL A 729 -7.91 3.82 -8.96
C VAL A 729 -8.08 3.83 -10.48
N ILE A 730 -8.84 4.81 -10.99
CA ILE A 730 -9.08 4.99 -12.43
C ILE A 730 -9.06 6.46 -12.82
N GLU A 731 -8.74 6.75 -14.08
CA GLU A 731 -8.99 8.07 -14.67
C GLU A 731 -10.17 8.00 -15.63
N VAL A 732 -11.16 8.89 -15.46
CA VAL A 732 -12.38 8.93 -16.30
C VAL A 732 -12.45 10.28 -17.01
N LYS A 733 -12.78 10.29 -18.30
CA LYS A 733 -13.01 11.56 -19.02
C LYS A 733 -14.17 12.35 -18.39
N LYS A 734 -14.02 13.68 -18.35
CA LYS A 734 -14.97 14.60 -17.70
C LYS A 734 -16.43 14.42 -18.14
N GLU A 735 -16.63 14.18 -19.44
CA GLU A 735 -17.95 13.98 -20.05
C GLU A 735 -18.63 12.67 -19.61
N ASP A 736 -17.83 11.64 -19.33
CA ASP A 736 -18.31 10.27 -19.11
C ASP A 736 -18.58 9.99 -17.62
N LEU A 737 -18.00 10.79 -16.70
CA LEU A 737 -18.07 10.58 -15.24
C LEU A 737 -19.52 10.41 -14.74
N LYS A 738 -20.45 11.26 -15.17
CA LYS A 738 -21.82 11.21 -14.69
C LYS A 738 -22.50 9.88 -15.04
N SER A 739 -22.39 9.48 -16.31
CA SER A 739 -22.94 8.22 -16.81
C SER A 739 -22.28 7.02 -16.10
N PHE A 740 -20.97 7.08 -15.92
CA PHE A 740 -20.21 6.04 -15.23
C PHE A 740 -20.70 5.81 -13.80
N ILE A 741 -20.86 6.87 -13.01
CA ILE A 741 -21.29 6.78 -11.60
C ILE A 741 -22.75 6.29 -11.46
N GLU A 742 -23.64 6.69 -12.38
CA GLU A 742 -25.03 6.21 -12.42
C GLU A 742 -25.10 4.68 -12.61
N HIS A 743 -24.25 4.13 -13.49
CA HIS A 743 -24.17 2.68 -13.72
C HIS A 743 -23.43 1.96 -12.59
N LEU A 744 -22.39 2.57 -12.02
CA LEU A 744 -21.66 2.02 -10.88
C LEU A 744 -22.59 1.77 -9.68
N GLN A 745 -23.55 2.67 -9.45
CA GLN A 745 -24.55 2.50 -8.39
C GLN A 745 -25.40 1.23 -8.56
N SER A 746 -25.60 0.77 -9.80
CA SER A 746 -26.35 -0.44 -10.11
C SER A 746 -25.52 -1.72 -10.06
N SER A 747 -24.21 -1.64 -10.29
CA SER A 747 -23.30 -2.78 -10.41
C SER A 747 -22.69 -3.21 -9.09
N VAL A 748 -22.47 -2.27 -8.17
CA VAL A 748 -21.83 -2.55 -6.89
C VAL A 748 -22.82 -3.22 -5.94
N ILE A 749 -22.62 -4.50 -5.65
CA ILE A 749 -23.32 -5.20 -4.56
C ILE A 749 -22.30 -5.41 -3.45
N PHE A 750 -22.43 -4.67 -2.35
CA PHE A 750 -21.74 -5.03 -1.12
C PHE A 750 -22.59 -6.11 -0.43
N ASN A 751 -22.05 -7.32 -0.30
CA ASN A 751 -22.74 -8.37 0.43
C ASN A 751 -22.80 -7.97 1.91
N ASP A 752 -24.01 -7.87 2.47
CA ASP A 752 -24.21 -7.55 3.89
C ASP A 752 -23.61 -8.61 4.85
N ASN A 753 -23.13 -9.75 4.31
CA ASN A 753 -22.52 -10.85 5.06
C ASN A 753 -21.01 -10.71 5.30
N ASP A 754 -20.33 -9.75 4.67
CA ASP A 754 -18.88 -9.50 4.88
C ASP A 754 -18.61 -8.56 6.08
N TYR A 755 -19.61 -8.37 6.95
CA TYR A 755 -19.60 -7.41 8.08
C TYR A 755 -19.65 -8.07 9.47
N ILE A 756 -19.27 -9.35 9.58
CA ILE A 756 -19.17 -10.04 10.88
C ILE A 756 -17.72 -10.10 11.34
#